data_AF-B4D127-F1
#
_entry.id   AF-B4D127-F1
#
_cell.length_a   1.000
_cell.length_b   1.000
_cell.length_c   1.000
_cell.angle_alpha   90.00
_cell.angle_beta   90.00
_cell.angle_gamma   90.00
#
_symmetry.space_group_name_H-M   'P 1'
#
loop_
_entity.id
_entity.type
_entity.pdbx_description
1 polymer ?
#
loop_
_entity_poly.entity_id
_entity_poly.type
_entity_poly.pdbx_seq_one_letter_code
_entity_poly.pdbx_strand_id
1 'polypeptide(L)'
;MKPYLTLFLIAALATAAHATDWYVAKDGNDQWSGKLATPNPEKTDGPFQTLKQAQTAVRTAITGGDTSPKTVQIREGVHELAQGLAFDARDTGTAEAPVVWRAYENEKPVLIGGVQIHNWTEWKDGIYQTDVAAQGFTGKPFKQFLFGGQRQILARYPNYDPQHPYSGGWAYADGEMWPMYADKEGEDRHTLLVKPQDWREWKRPQDVEVFVFPRYNWWNDILRVKSVDAEKHTITTAKDGSYAMRANDRYYFQGALEDLDAPGEWYLDKESWHLYFKPPAPLESAPAYAPTVRDIIKVESANYFTLRGLTLECADGSAVVLSKCNHCRIVACTVRNVGDFSGTGLVIHDGADNGIVGCDISRTGSSGVSLSGGDRPTLTSANNFVDNCYIHHVGVYYKQGVGVALQGVGQRVSHCLIHDTPRFAIQFTGNNHILEYNHLRHIALETEDVGATYCGGRDWISPRGTVIRYNFIHDVLGFGWNGKWTSPYFAWGIYLDDNSGGVDVIGNIVARCGRSCLHGHSARDCRVENNIFVEGGLRQWEFNGWTVKQHFWETTLPQMIKGYESVAHLPAWKDMRGMDVPPEKIPDSEGRVMSGDVFTRNIIAWKNPEAKALNVVNFNPERNHFDDNLYWHYGLPIKTGQRKAGKVIGGNLAPNPHFKSGGVNALPEEWQWQIHTPGGTAGMIEQNDEGILRIDAAFNHEKKRDNYPIVISHEIELKPGAAYRLKARMHTDVDSAKASLMVQFYLPPKNGQPGHFWASAPAEAKVTKDWQEFEFAFSIPAKGEKGYHEAMKNFRIRFDWPAEKGSLYAADVALEETESLNEWQSWQALGDQHSVIADPKFLDADKDDYRLATDSPAWALGFKPIPVEKMGPYASPDRATWPIVEAEGAREHPDSR
;
A
#
# COMPACT_ATOMS: atom_id res chain seq x y z
N MET A 1 -13.42 22.71 -74.21
CA MET A 1 -14.87 22.47 -74.37
C MET A 1 -15.46 22.14 -72.99
N LYS A 2 -15.95 23.15 -72.27
CA LYS A 2 -17.12 23.14 -71.37
C LYS A 2 -17.12 24.43 -70.51
N PRO A 3 -18.28 25.09 -70.33
CA PRO A 3 -18.38 26.41 -69.71
C PRO A 3 -18.95 26.37 -68.28
N TYR A 4 -18.78 27.52 -67.60
CA TYR A 4 -19.51 28.10 -66.46
C TYR A 4 -20.70 27.35 -65.83
N LEU A 5 -20.67 27.24 -64.50
CA LEU A 5 -21.89 27.30 -63.67
C LEU A 5 -21.61 28.15 -62.41
N THR A 6 -22.36 29.25 -62.32
CA THR A 6 -22.39 30.24 -61.24
C THR A 6 -22.92 29.61 -59.95
N LEU A 7 -22.18 29.71 -58.84
CA LEU A 7 -22.64 29.30 -57.51
C LEU A 7 -23.02 30.56 -56.70
N PHE A 8 -24.28 30.63 -56.26
CA PHE A 8 -24.79 31.63 -55.33
C PHE A 8 -24.05 31.50 -53.98
N LEU A 9 -23.41 32.58 -53.54
CA LEU A 9 -22.84 32.72 -52.21
C LEU A 9 -23.98 33.03 -51.22
N ILE A 10 -24.52 32.01 -50.56
CA ILE A 10 -25.32 32.22 -49.34
C ILE A 10 -24.33 32.29 -48.19
N ALA A 11 -24.02 33.50 -47.74
CA ALA A 11 -23.31 33.72 -46.49
C ALA A 11 -24.25 33.35 -45.33
N ALA A 12 -24.14 32.12 -44.85
CA ALA A 12 -24.65 31.77 -43.53
C ALA A 12 -23.71 32.42 -42.50
N LEU A 13 -24.08 33.61 -42.02
CA LEU A 13 -23.54 34.19 -40.80
C LEU A 13 -23.88 33.24 -39.65
N ALA A 14 -22.95 32.35 -39.31
CA ALA A 14 -22.97 31.66 -38.03
C ALA A 14 -22.72 32.71 -36.95
N THR A 15 -23.79 33.21 -36.34
CA THR A 15 -23.71 33.98 -35.11
C THR A 15 -23.07 33.08 -34.06
N ALA A 16 -21.85 33.42 -33.64
CA ALA A 16 -21.30 32.89 -32.41
C ALA A 16 -22.29 33.26 -31.29
N ALA A 17 -22.95 32.27 -30.71
CA ALA A 17 -23.78 32.49 -29.54
C ALA A 17 -22.85 33.00 -28.44
N HIS A 18 -22.92 34.29 -28.12
CA HIS A 18 -22.19 34.86 -27.01
C HIS A 18 -22.65 34.14 -25.73
N ALA A 19 -21.69 33.64 -24.94
CA ALA A 19 -22.01 33.10 -23.63
C ALA A 19 -22.72 34.18 -22.81
N THR A 20 -23.76 33.77 -22.08
CA THR A 20 -24.37 34.67 -21.12
C THR A 20 -23.42 34.77 -19.94
N ASP A 21 -22.65 35.86 -19.89
CA ASP A 21 -21.65 36.10 -18.86
C ASP A 21 -22.25 36.86 -17.68
N TRP A 22 -21.96 36.40 -16.46
CA TRP A 22 -22.17 37.16 -15.23
C TRP A 22 -20.85 37.29 -14.47
N TYR A 23 -20.72 38.38 -13.70
CA TYR A 23 -19.52 38.69 -12.93
C TYR A 23 -19.85 38.76 -11.44
N VAL A 24 -18.93 38.28 -10.61
CA VAL A 24 -19.01 38.36 -9.14
C VAL A 24 -17.76 39.06 -8.62
N ALA A 25 -17.91 40.09 -7.80
CA ALA A 25 -16.79 40.85 -7.23
C ALA A 25 -17.09 41.35 -5.81
N LYS A 26 -16.04 41.56 -4.99
CA LYS A 26 -16.20 42.04 -3.61
C LYS A 26 -16.83 43.43 -3.49
N ASP A 27 -16.60 44.28 -4.49
CA ASP A 27 -17.17 45.62 -4.64
C ASP A 27 -18.46 45.63 -5.47
N GLY A 28 -19.03 44.46 -5.75
CA GLY A 28 -20.31 44.28 -6.44
C GLY A 28 -21.53 44.62 -5.59
N ASN A 29 -22.71 44.50 -6.21
CA ASN A 29 -24.00 44.67 -5.55
C ASN A 29 -25.01 43.67 -6.14
N ASP A 30 -25.69 42.91 -5.28
CA ASP A 30 -26.66 41.88 -5.72
C ASP A 30 -27.93 42.45 -6.36
N GLN A 31 -28.15 43.76 -6.32
CA GLN A 31 -29.21 44.45 -7.04
C GLN A 31 -28.83 44.86 -8.48
N TRP A 32 -27.56 44.72 -8.86
CA TRP A 32 -27.10 44.99 -10.23
C TRP A 32 -27.39 43.82 -11.16
N SER A 33 -27.19 44.02 -12.47
CA SER A 33 -27.47 42.99 -13.49
C SER A 33 -26.45 41.85 -13.47
N GLY A 34 -25.26 42.09 -12.90
CA GLY A 34 -24.13 41.19 -12.97
C GLY A 34 -23.48 41.13 -14.35
N LYS A 35 -23.87 41.98 -15.32
CA LYS A 35 -23.40 41.91 -16.72
C LYS A 35 -22.13 42.69 -17.01
N LEU A 36 -21.66 43.48 -16.05
CA LEU A 36 -20.43 44.26 -16.18
C LEU A 36 -19.37 43.70 -15.24
N ALA A 37 -18.13 43.57 -15.74
CA ALA A 37 -17.00 43.06 -14.95
C ALA A 37 -16.56 44.01 -13.82
N THR A 38 -16.85 45.30 -13.99
CA THR A 38 -16.60 46.36 -13.00
C THR A 38 -17.85 47.22 -12.85
N PRO A 39 -18.06 47.88 -11.70
CA PRO A 39 -19.10 48.89 -11.55
C PRO A 39 -19.02 49.94 -12.67
N ASN A 40 -20.15 50.36 -13.23
CA ASN A 40 -20.18 51.51 -14.12
C ASN A 40 -19.86 52.80 -13.34
N PRO A 41 -19.45 53.90 -14.02
CA PRO A 41 -19.04 55.14 -13.34
C PRO A 41 -20.10 55.69 -12.38
N GLU A 42 -21.38 55.52 -12.71
CA GLU A 42 -22.52 55.97 -11.92
C GLU A 42 -22.87 55.03 -10.74
N LYS A 43 -22.23 53.86 -10.64
CA LYS A 43 -22.51 52.79 -9.66
C LYS A 43 -23.99 52.36 -9.65
N THR A 44 -24.62 52.38 -10.82
CA THR A 44 -26.00 51.93 -11.03
C THR A 44 -26.07 50.49 -11.57
N ASP A 45 -24.96 49.97 -12.10
CA ASP A 45 -24.85 48.58 -12.55
C ASP A 45 -23.39 48.10 -12.42
N GLY A 46 -23.17 46.79 -12.45
CA GLY A 46 -21.88 46.17 -12.15
C GLY A 46 -21.96 44.66 -11.91
N PRO A 47 -20.91 44.06 -11.31
CA PRO A 47 -20.91 42.65 -10.92
C PRO A 47 -21.83 42.40 -9.72
N PHE A 48 -22.33 41.17 -9.57
CA PHE A 48 -22.96 40.73 -8.33
C PHE A 48 -21.97 40.77 -7.18
N GLN A 49 -22.46 40.95 -5.95
CA GLN A 49 -21.62 40.87 -4.76
C GLN A 49 -21.41 39.41 -4.33
N THR A 50 -22.43 38.57 -4.48
CA THR A 50 -22.42 37.20 -3.98
C THR A 50 -22.51 36.16 -5.10
N LEU A 51 -21.84 35.02 -4.88
CA LEU A 51 -21.98 33.85 -5.73
C LEU A 51 -23.43 33.31 -5.71
N LYS A 52 -24.15 33.50 -4.60
CA LYS A 52 -25.54 33.05 -4.48
C LYS A 52 -26.46 33.78 -5.45
N GLN A 53 -26.28 35.08 -5.62
CA GLN A 53 -27.07 35.85 -6.58
C GLN A 53 -26.73 35.46 -8.03
N ALA A 54 -25.45 35.24 -8.35
CA ALA A 54 -25.06 34.70 -9.65
C ALA A 54 -25.73 33.34 -9.94
N GLN A 55 -25.81 32.45 -8.95
CA GLN A 55 -26.51 31.17 -9.08
C GLN A 55 -27.99 31.37 -9.39
N THR A 56 -28.66 32.29 -8.68
CA THR A 56 -30.06 32.64 -8.97
C THR A 56 -30.21 33.08 -10.42
N ALA A 57 -29.33 33.95 -10.92
CA ALA A 57 -29.38 34.43 -12.30
C ALA A 57 -29.17 33.31 -13.34
N VAL A 58 -28.22 32.40 -13.10
CA VAL A 58 -28.00 31.21 -13.94
C VAL A 58 -29.26 30.34 -13.99
N ARG A 59 -29.85 30.04 -12.83
CA ARG A 59 -31.08 29.23 -12.73
C ARG A 59 -32.26 29.91 -13.42
N THR A 60 -32.40 31.22 -13.29
CA THR A 60 -33.42 31.99 -14.00
C THR A 60 -33.23 31.89 -15.52
N ALA A 61 -32.00 31.99 -16.03
CA ALA A 61 -31.74 31.82 -17.46
C ALA A 61 -32.09 30.40 -17.96
N ILE A 62 -31.68 29.36 -17.22
CA ILE A 62 -31.98 27.96 -17.56
C ILE A 62 -33.50 27.72 -17.58
N THR A 63 -34.21 28.10 -16.53
CA THR A 63 -35.67 27.94 -16.44
C THR A 63 -36.43 28.81 -17.46
N GLY A 64 -35.83 29.92 -17.89
CA GLY A 64 -36.33 30.77 -18.98
C GLY A 64 -36.12 30.22 -20.39
N GLY A 65 -35.46 29.06 -20.54
CA GLY A 65 -35.25 28.39 -21.84
C GLY A 65 -34.07 28.94 -22.65
N ASP A 66 -33.15 29.67 -22.02
CA ASP A 66 -31.92 30.13 -22.67
C ASP A 66 -31.00 28.95 -22.99
N THR A 67 -30.71 28.75 -24.27
CA THR A 67 -29.87 27.67 -24.80
C THR A 67 -28.43 28.11 -25.09
N SER A 68 -28.01 29.33 -24.72
CA SER A 68 -26.60 29.73 -24.82
C SER A 68 -25.75 29.10 -23.71
N PRO A 69 -24.41 28.98 -23.86
CA PRO A 69 -23.54 28.68 -22.73
C PRO A 69 -23.70 29.70 -21.59
N LYS A 70 -23.60 29.26 -20.34
CA LYS A 70 -23.69 30.11 -19.15
C LYS A 70 -22.34 30.18 -18.44
N THR A 71 -21.79 31.37 -18.28
CA THR A 71 -20.51 31.56 -17.60
C THR A 71 -20.66 32.53 -16.43
N VAL A 72 -20.18 32.14 -15.25
CA VAL A 72 -19.98 33.03 -14.11
C VAL A 72 -18.48 33.26 -13.94
N GLN A 73 -18.04 34.50 -14.03
CA GLN A 73 -16.65 34.92 -13.84
C GLN A 73 -16.47 35.57 -12.46
N ILE A 74 -15.63 34.96 -11.64
CA ILE A 74 -15.37 35.38 -10.27
C ILE A 74 -14.08 36.19 -10.24
N ARG A 75 -14.20 37.43 -9.78
CA ARG A 75 -13.11 38.40 -9.68
C ARG A 75 -12.24 38.14 -8.45
N GLU A 76 -11.03 38.67 -8.48
CA GLU A 76 -10.01 38.56 -7.44
C GLU A 76 -10.54 38.94 -6.06
N GLY A 77 -10.01 38.26 -5.05
CA GLY A 77 -10.30 38.52 -3.65
C GLY A 77 -10.76 37.27 -2.91
N VAL A 78 -10.89 37.44 -1.58
CA VAL A 78 -11.44 36.43 -0.68
C VAL A 78 -12.94 36.59 -0.61
N HIS A 79 -13.66 35.55 -1.05
CA HIS A 79 -15.11 35.40 -1.04
C HIS A 79 -15.49 34.39 0.05
N GLU A 80 -16.02 34.89 1.16
CA GLU A 80 -16.42 34.06 2.30
C GLU A 80 -17.74 33.34 2.00
N LEU A 81 -17.71 32.01 2.07
CA LEU A 81 -18.84 31.12 1.85
C LEU A 81 -19.27 30.49 3.17
N ALA A 82 -19.70 31.33 4.12
CA ALA A 82 -20.03 30.89 5.48
C ALA A 82 -21.13 29.80 5.56
N GLN A 83 -21.92 29.63 4.49
CA GLN A 83 -22.96 28.59 4.34
C GLN A 83 -22.69 27.61 3.20
N GLY A 84 -21.56 27.74 2.50
CA GLY A 84 -21.22 26.96 1.31
C GLY A 84 -22.12 27.29 0.10
N LEU A 85 -21.93 26.56 -0.99
CA LEU A 85 -22.72 26.69 -2.20
C LEU A 85 -23.16 25.32 -2.72
N ALA A 86 -24.47 25.11 -2.82
CA ALA A 86 -25.06 23.87 -3.31
C ALA A 86 -25.69 24.06 -4.70
N PHE A 87 -25.26 23.24 -5.64
CA PHE A 87 -25.79 23.10 -6.98
C PHE A 87 -26.54 21.78 -7.10
N ASP A 88 -27.54 21.74 -7.96
CA ASP A 88 -28.35 20.56 -8.21
C ASP A 88 -28.76 20.46 -9.69
N ALA A 89 -29.71 19.58 -10.02
CA ALA A 89 -30.22 19.41 -11.37
C ALA A 89 -30.67 20.73 -12.05
N ARG A 90 -31.05 21.77 -11.28
CA ARG A 90 -31.41 23.10 -11.81
C ARG A 90 -30.22 23.88 -12.39
N ASP A 91 -29.00 23.45 -12.12
CA ASP A 91 -27.75 24.06 -12.59
C ASP A 91 -27.13 23.26 -13.74
N THR A 92 -27.91 22.38 -14.38
CA THR A 92 -27.49 21.53 -15.51
C THR A 92 -27.35 22.34 -16.79
N GLY A 93 -26.25 22.12 -17.51
CA GLY A 93 -26.06 22.54 -18.90
C GLY A 93 -26.29 21.40 -19.90
N THR A 94 -25.91 21.64 -21.16
CA THR A 94 -25.80 20.60 -22.19
C THR A 94 -24.39 20.59 -22.80
N ALA A 95 -24.11 19.64 -23.69
CA ALA A 95 -22.84 19.61 -24.42
C ALA A 95 -22.59 20.90 -25.23
N GLU A 96 -23.66 21.48 -25.81
CA GLU A 96 -23.62 22.70 -26.61
C GLU A 96 -23.72 23.98 -25.75
N ALA A 97 -24.29 23.86 -24.54
CA ALA A 97 -24.58 24.98 -23.65
C ALA A 97 -24.19 24.64 -22.20
N PRO A 98 -22.88 24.48 -21.90
CA PRO A 98 -22.43 24.11 -20.56
C PRO A 98 -22.63 25.25 -19.55
N VAL A 99 -22.62 24.89 -18.27
CA VAL A 99 -22.57 25.85 -17.15
C VAL A 99 -21.15 25.88 -16.59
N VAL A 100 -20.52 27.06 -16.61
CA VAL A 100 -19.12 27.23 -16.20
C VAL A 100 -19.00 28.31 -15.13
N TRP A 101 -18.42 27.96 -13.99
CA TRP A 101 -18.01 28.90 -12.95
C TRP A 101 -16.50 28.97 -12.94
N ARG A 102 -15.94 30.15 -13.21
CA ARG A 102 -14.50 30.30 -13.42
C ARG A 102 -13.93 31.56 -12.80
N ALA A 103 -12.63 31.56 -12.55
CA ALA A 103 -11.90 32.79 -12.34
C ALA A 103 -11.97 33.71 -13.57
N TYR A 104 -12.05 35.02 -13.31
CA TYR A 104 -11.97 36.06 -14.32
C TYR A 104 -10.54 36.17 -14.85
N GLU A 105 -10.34 35.92 -16.15
CA GLU A 105 -9.01 35.97 -16.79
C GLU A 105 -7.92 35.21 -16.03
N ASN A 106 -6.88 35.91 -15.54
CA ASN A 106 -5.74 35.39 -14.77
C ASN A 106 -5.85 35.70 -13.27
N GLU A 107 -6.98 36.26 -12.81
CA GLU A 107 -7.22 36.56 -11.41
C GLU A 107 -7.34 35.26 -10.59
N LYS A 108 -7.04 35.33 -9.29
CA LYS A 108 -7.02 34.16 -8.38
C LYS A 108 -8.03 34.33 -7.25
N PRO A 109 -9.34 34.18 -7.52
CA PRO A 109 -10.35 34.25 -6.46
C PRO A 109 -10.16 33.12 -5.45
N VAL A 110 -10.31 33.46 -4.18
CA VAL A 110 -10.28 32.51 -3.06
C VAL A 110 -11.70 32.34 -2.54
N LEU A 111 -12.23 31.13 -2.66
CA LEU A 111 -13.49 30.72 -2.03
C LEU A 111 -13.15 30.06 -0.70
N ILE A 112 -13.47 30.75 0.39
CA ILE A 112 -13.14 30.29 1.74
C ILE A 112 -14.39 29.77 2.45
N GLY A 113 -14.38 28.53 2.93
CA GLY A 113 -15.48 27.90 3.67
C GLY A 113 -15.60 28.33 5.13
N GLY A 114 -14.83 29.33 5.53
CA GLY A 114 -14.76 29.86 6.88
C GLY A 114 -15.02 31.36 6.93
N VAL A 115 -14.97 31.90 8.14
CA VAL A 115 -15.07 33.33 8.41
C VAL A 115 -13.80 33.83 9.08
N GLN A 116 -13.46 35.09 8.84
CA GLN A 116 -12.29 35.71 9.45
C GLN A 116 -12.48 35.85 10.96
N ILE A 117 -11.46 35.47 11.74
CA ILE A 117 -11.39 35.67 13.18
C ILE A 117 -10.67 36.97 13.49
N HIS A 118 -11.29 37.81 14.30
CA HIS A 118 -10.81 39.14 14.67
C HIS A 118 -11.00 39.41 16.17
N ASN A 119 -10.73 40.66 16.61
CA ASN A 119 -10.84 41.13 18.01
C ASN A 119 -9.92 40.42 19.02
N TRP A 120 -8.70 40.13 18.59
CA TRP A 120 -7.67 39.54 19.44
C TRP A 120 -7.22 40.48 20.56
N THR A 121 -7.00 39.91 21.74
CA THR A 121 -6.39 40.58 22.90
C THR A 121 -5.31 39.68 23.47
N GLU A 122 -4.21 40.26 23.93
CA GLU A 122 -3.18 39.46 24.60
C GLU A 122 -3.72 38.90 25.91
N TRP A 123 -3.54 37.60 26.13
CA TRP A 123 -3.94 36.92 27.35
C TRP A 123 -2.76 36.78 28.32
N LYS A 124 -1.69 36.08 27.90
CA LYS A 124 -0.39 35.98 28.61
C LYS A 124 0.65 35.28 27.73
N ASP A 125 1.95 35.47 28.02
CA ASP A 125 3.05 34.68 27.45
C ASP A 125 3.09 34.62 25.90
N GLY A 126 2.65 35.71 25.25
CA GLY A 126 2.51 35.79 23.79
C GLY A 126 1.32 35.01 23.21
N ILE A 127 0.44 34.48 24.05
CA ILE A 127 -0.84 33.89 23.68
C ILE A 127 -1.90 34.99 23.63
N TYR A 128 -2.63 35.05 22.52
CA TYR A 128 -3.76 35.92 22.32
C TYR A 128 -5.06 35.14 22.42
N GLN A 129 -6.13 35.83 22.83
CA GLN A 129 -7.46 35.27 22.91
C GLN A 129 -8.51 36.15 22.24
N THR A 130 -9.61 35.53 21.82
CA THR A 130 -10.82 36.22 21.38
C THR A 130 -12.07 35.40 21.65
N ASP A 131 -13.18 36.07 21.90
CA ASP A 131 -14.51 35.47 21.98
C ASP A 131 -15.01 35.15 20.55
N VAL A 132 -15.11 33.87 20.23
CA VAL A 132 -15.64 33.40 18.93
C VAL A 132 -17.15 33.15 18.98
N ALA A 133 -17.78 33.08 20.15
CA ALA A 133 -19.25 33.08 20.23
C ALA A 133 -19.82 34.40 19.69
N ALA A 134 -19.22 35.54 20.05
CA ALA A 134 -19.56 36.84 19.48
C ALA A 134 -19.36 36.94 17.96
N GLN A 135 -18.61 36.00 17.36
CA GLN A 135 -18.31 35.90 15.93
C GLN A 135 -19.13 34.80 15.23
N GLY A 136 -20.13 34.21 15.90
CA GLY A 136 -21.08 33.28 15.29
C GLY A 136 -20.71 31.79 15.35
N PHE A 137 -19.73 31.44 16.19
CA PHE A 137 -19.26 30.05 16.38
C PHE A 137 -19.98 29.28 17.49
N THR A 138 -20.91 29.88 18.23
CA THR A 138 -21.65 29.17 19.30
C THR A 138 -22.28 27.87 18.77
N GLY A 139 -21.90 26.75 19.40
CA GLY A 139 -22.35 25.40 19.02
C GLY A 139 -21.66 24.79 17.79
N LYS A 140 -20.63 25.45 17.23
CA LYS A 140 -19.90 25.03 16.02
C LYS A 140 -18.40 24.85 16.30
N PRO A 141 -18.01 23.76 16.99
CA PRO A 141 -16.59 23.49 17.21
C PRO A 141 -15.93 23.18 15.87
N PHE A 142 -14.73 23.71 15.67
CA PHE A 142 -13.91 23.45 14.48
C PHE A 142 -12.63 22.71 14.85
N LYS A 143 -12.07 21.98 13.90
CA LYS A 143 -10.82 21.22 14.05
C LYS A 143 -9.62 21.86 13.37
N GLN A 144 -9.86 22.96 12.67
CA GLN A 144 -8.87 23.62 11.83
C GLN A 144 -8.92 25.12 12.11
N PHE A 145 -7.74 25.72 12.17
CA PHE A 145 -7.57 27.15 12.30
C PHE A 145 -6.44 27.56 11.36
N LEU A 146 -6.66 28.60 10.56
CA LEU A 146 -5.70 29.08 9.58
C LEU A 146 -5.19 30.45 10.01
N PHE A 147 -3.89 30.69 9.82
CA PHE A 147 -3.26 32.00 9.97
C PHE A 147 -2.33 32.20 8.77
N GLY A 148 -2.53 33.27 8.00
CA GLY A 148 -1.75 33.53 6.77
C GLY A 148 -1.85 32.41 5.72
N GLY A 149 -3.02 31.77 5.63
CA GLY A 149 -3.23 30.65 4.71
C GLY A 149 -2.52 29.36 5.12
N GLN A 150 -1.95 29.29 6.33
CA GLN A 150 -1.32 28.08 6.87
C GLN A 150 -2.17 27.49 7.99
N ARG A 151 -2.39 26.17 7.94
CA ARG A 151 -3.01 25.41 9.03
C ARG A 151 -2.16 25.46 10.28
N GLN A 152 -2.75 25.92 11.37
CA GLN A 152 -2.12 26.01 12.69
C GLN A 152 -2.33 24.71 13.48
N ILE A 153 -1.42 24.45 14.41
CA ILE A 153 -1.34 23.19 15.15
C ILE A 153 -2.31 23.27 16.34
N LEU A 154 -3.19 22.28 16.48
CA LEU A 154 -3.96 22.19 17.73
C LEU A 154 -2.98 21.89 18.85
N ALA A 155 -2.99 22.71 19.92
CA ALA A 155 -2.05 22.63 21.05
C ALA A 155 -1.83 21.19 21.49
N ARG A 156 -0.56 20.75 21.52
CA ARG A 156 -0.22 19.33 21.66
C ARG A 156 1.02 19.08 22.51
N TYR A 157 1.05 17.90 23.12
CA TYR A 157 2.23 17.36 23.77
C TYR A 157 2.59 15.96 23.24
N PRO A 158 3.84 15.69 22.88
CA PRO A 158 4.92 16.66 22.73
C PRO A 158 4.68 17.65 21.58
N ASN A 159 5.39 18.78 21.64
CA ASN A 159 5.38 19.78 20.56
C ASN A 159 5.84 19.17 19.25
N TYR A 160 5.24 19.64 18.15
CA TYR A 160 5.65 19.27 16.81
C TYR A 160 7.11 19.67 16.53
N ASP A 161 7.90 18.74 15.98
CA ASP A 161 9.28 19.02 15.57
C ASP A 161 9.33 19.27 14.05
N PRO A 162 9.51 20.52 13.59
CA PRO A 162 9.59 20.82 12.16
C PRO A 162 10.86 20.28 11.50
N GLN A 163 11.92 19.97 12.24
CA GLN A 163 13.14 19.37 11.70
C GLN A 163 12.94 17.88 11.42
N HIS A 164 12.16 17.20 12.27
CA HIS A 164 11.84 15.78 12.16
C HIS A 164 10.31 15.56 12.17
N PRO A 165 9.58 15.96 11.11
CA PRO A 165 8.13 16.02 11.12
C PRO A 165 7.43 14.65 11.23
N TYR A 166 8.14 13.55 10.92
CA TYR A 166 7.61 12.18 10.97
C TYR A 166 8.09 11.40 12.20
N SER A 167 9.30 11.66 12.68
CA SER A 167 9.95 10.91 13.77
C SER A 167 10.12 11.68 15.08
N GLY A 168 10.09 13.02 15.04
CA GLY A 168 10.18 13.91 16.20
C GLY A 168 8.81 14.39 16.69
N GLY A 169 8.76 14.89 17.93
CA GLY A 169 7.53 15.38 18.55
C GLY A 169 6.53 14.29 18.96
N TRP A 170 7.00 13.06 19.22
CA TRP A 170 6.18 11.93 19.64
C TRP A 170 6.53 11.46 21.05
N ALA A 171 5.51 11.08 21.82
CA ALA A 171 5.66 10.23 22.98
C ALA A 171 5.44 8.76 22.58
N TYR A 172 5.84 7.83 23.45
CA TYR A 172 5.77 6.40 23.18
C TYR A 172 5.13 5.68 24.35
N ALA A 173 4.10 4.89 24.05
CA ALA A 173 3.34 4.15 25.05
C ALA A 173 4.26 3.30 25.92
N ASP A 174 3.98 3.26 27.22
CA ASP A 174 4.73 2.45 28.18
C ASP A 174 4.23 1.00 28.19
N GLY A 175 4.95 0.13 28.89
CA GLY A 175 4.53 -1.24 29.17
C GLY A 175 5.49 -2.28 28.62
N GLU A 176 5.02 -3.53 28.63
CA GLU A 176 5.80 -4.68 28.18
C GLU A 176 5.73 -4.85 26.66
N MET A 177 6.89 -5.05 26.03
CA MET A 177 6.97 -5.40 24.62
C MET A 177 6.32 -6.76 24.36
N TRP A 178 5.44 -6.83 23.37
CA TRP A 178 4.78 -8.07 22.94
C TRP A 178 4.91 -8.25 21.43
N PRO A 179 5.03 -9.49 20.89
CA PRO A 179 5.10 -9.68 19.45
C PRO A 179 3.88 -9.08 18.73
N MET A 180 4.13 -8.25 17.71
CA MET A 180 3.12 -7.45 17.01
C MET A 180 1.90 -8.27 16.55
N TYR A 181 2.14 -9.44 15.94
CA TYR A 181 1.08 -10.30 15.42
C TYR A 181 0.61 -11.38 16.41
N ALA A 182 1.19 -11.49 17.60
CA ALA A 182 0.70 -12.42 18.61
C ALA A 182 -0.47 -11.81 19.38
N ASP A 183 -1.52 -12.61 19.56
CA ASP A 183 -2.62 -12.27 20.46
C ASP A 183 -2.15 -12.27 21.91
N LYS A 184 -2.82 -11.45 22.73
CA LYS A 184 -2.61 -11.36 24.16
C LYS A 184 -3.97 -11.50 24.83
N GLU A 185 -4.11 -12.50 25.69
CA GLU A 185 -5.37 -12.78 26.37
C GLU A 185 -5.77 -11.60 27.26
N GLY A 186 -7.05 -11.20 27.19
CA GLY A 186 -7.58 -10.07 27.96
C GLY A 186 -7.05 -8.70 27.54
N GLU A 187 -6.42 -8.59 26.37
CA GLU A 187 -5.87 -7.33 25.88
C GLU A 187 -6.97 -6.29 25.61
N ASP A 188 -6.80 -5.11 26.22
CA ASP A 188 -7.73 -3.99 26.13
C ASP A 188 -7.39 -3.06 24.95
N ARG A 189 -8.42 -2.45 24.36
CA ARG A 189 -8.33 -1.47 23.28
C ARG A 189 -8.66 -0.05 23.74
N HIS A 190 -8.94 0.14 25.03
CA HIS A 190 -9.46 1.38 25.57
C HIS A 190 -8.44 2.19 26.38
N THR A 191 -7.33 1.56 26.81
CA THR A 191 -6.34 2.17 27.70
C THR A 191 -4.99 2.40 27.03
N LEU A 192 -4.42 3.58 27.29
CA LEU A 192 -3.04 3.93 26.97
C LEU A 192 -2.25 4.05 28.27
N LEU A 193 -1.16 3.29 28.38
CA LEU A 193 -0.20 3.43 29.47
C LEU A 193 0.84 4.48 29.09
N VAL A 194 1.04 5.47 29.96
CA VAL A 194 1.89 6.65 29.71
C VAL A 194 3.14 6.57 30.58
N LYS A 195 4.29 6.92 30.01
CA LYS A 195 5.54 6.97 30.78
C LYS A 195 5.49 8.14 31.77
N PRO A 196 6.09 8.03 32.97
CA PRO A 196 6.04 9.10 33.97
C PRO A 196 6.53 10.46 33.46
N GLN A 197 7.56 10.52 32.60
CA GLN A 197 8.06 11.79 32.06
C GLN A 197 7.11 12.46 31.06
N ASP A 198 6.20 11.70 30.46
CA ASP A 198 5.24 12.15 29.44
C ASP A 198 3.85 12.40 30.05
N TRP A 199 3.68 12.20 31.38
CA TRP A 199 2.41 12.40 32.07
C TRP A 199 2.04 13.88 32.15
N ARG A 200 0.75 14.17 31.97
CA ARG A 200 0.20 15.52 31.96
C ARG A 200 -0.99 15.62 32.90
N GLU A 201 -1.15 16.79 33.51
CA GLU A 201 -2.32 17.12 34.33
C GLU A 201 -3.15 18.17 33.60
N TRP A 202 -4.38 17.79 33.24
CA TRP A 202 -5.33 18.68 32.59
C TRP A 202 -6.49 19.00 33.51
N LYS A 203 -6.93 20.26 33.52
CA LYS A 203 -8.14 20.65 34.25
C LYS A 203 -9.40 20.01 33.65
N ARG A 204 -9.40 19.79 32.33
CA ARG A 204 -10.51 19.18 31.59
C ARG A 204 -9.99 18.06 30.67
N PRO A 205 -9.59 16.90 31.23
CA PRO A 205 -9.05 15.80 30.44
C PRO A 205 -9.98 15.38 29.29
N GLN A 206 -11.30 15.47 29.48
CA GLN A 206 -12.30 15.13 28.46
C GLN A 206 -12.28 15.98 27.18
N ASP A 207 -11.59 17.13 27.19
CA ASP A 207 -11.38 17.94 25.99
C ASP A 207 -10.20 17.46 25.13
N VAL A 208 -9.32 16.66 25.73
CA VAL A 208 -8.07 16.18 25.13
C VAL A 208 -8.33 14.95 24.26
N GLU A 209 -7.58 14.87 23.17
CA GLU A 209 -7.56 13.73 22.26
C GLU A 209 -6.18 13.08 22.27
N VAL A 210 -6.15 11.76 22.27
CA VAL A 210 -4.98 10.93 21.99
C VAL A 210 -4.94 10.67 20.50
N PHE A 211 -3.93 11.19 19.82
CA PHE A 211 -3.57 10.75 18.48
C PHE A 211 -2.58 9.60 18.63
N VAL A 212 -2.90 8.41 18.13
CA VAL A 212 -2.06 7.20 18.32
C VAL A 212 -2.03 6.35 17.07
N PHE A 213 -0.89 5.72 16.78
CA PHE A 213 -0.78 4.61 15.83
C PHE A 213 -0.74 3.29 16.60
N PRO A 214 -1.87 2.59 16.79
CA PRO A 214 -1.89 1.41 17.63
C PRO A 214 -1.37 0.16 16.90
N ARG A 215 -0.62 -0.67 17.63
CA ARG A 215 -0.13 -2.04 17.36
C ARG A 215 0.59 -2.28 16.04
N TYR A 216 -0.09 -2.07 14.92
CA TYR A 216 0.38 -2.40 13.57
C TYR A 216 0.90 -1.19 12.81
N ASN A 217 0.62 0.04 13.29
CA ASN A 217 1.06 1.27 12.64
C ASN A 217 0.61 1.39 11.16
N TRP A 218 -0.46 0.68 10.80
CA TRP A 218 -1.14 0.79 9.51
C TRP A 218 -1.99 2.06 9.42
N TRP A 219 -2.46 2.57 10.56
CA TRP A 219 -3.28 3.77 10.61
C TRP A 219 -3.28 4.36 12.01
N ASN A 220 -3.74 5.61 12.10
CA ASN A 220 -3.90 6.29 13.37
C ASN A 220 -5.37 6.33 13.80
N ASP A 221 -5.57 6.44 15.11
CA ASP A 221 -6.82 6.84 15.72
C ASP A 221 -6.68 8.24 16.35
N ILE A 222 -7.80 8.95 16.47
CA ILE A 222 -7.94 10.17 17.28
C ILE A 222 -9.03 9.90 18.31
N LEU A 223 -8.63 9.61 19.54
CA LEU A 223 -9.51 9.12 20.61
C LEU A 223 -9.62 10.17 21.71
N ARG A 224 -10.84 10.62 22.03
CA ARG A 224 -11.05 11.49 23.18
C ARG A 224 -10.69 10.77 24.48
N VAL A 225 -10.07 11.49 25.41
CA VAL A 225 -9.86 11.01 26.76
C VAL A 225 -11.20 10.99 27.50
N LYS A 226 -11.46 9.92 28.24
CA LYS A 226 -12.64 9.75 29.11
C LYS A 226 -12.28 9.99 30.57
N SER A 227 -11.16 9.44 31.01
CA SER A 227 -10.65 9.59 32.37
C SER A 227 -9.14 9.37 32.43
N VAL A 228 -8.51 9.89 33.47
CA VAL A 228 -7.08 9.72 33.75
C VAL A 228 -6.91 9.10 35.14
N ASP A 229 -5.92 8.22 35.28
CA ASP A 229 -5.50 7.64 36.56
C ASP A 229 -4.02 7.99 36.77
N ALA A 230 -3.76 8.99 37.61
CA ALA A 230 -2.41 9.50 37.86
C ALA A 230 -1.53 8.53 38.65
N GLU A 231 -2.12 7.68 39.50
CA GLU A 231 -1.35 6.68 40.26
C GLU A 231 -0.84 5.58 39.33
N LYS A 232 -1.63 5.21 38.31
CA LYS A 232 -1.27 4.18 37.33
C LYS A 232 -0.70 4.72 36.02
N HIS A 233 -0.58 6.04 35.87
CA HIS A 233 -0.28 6.72 34.61
C HIS A 233 -1.07 6.16 33.41
N THR A 234 -2.36 5.91 33.61
CA THR A 234 -3.23 5.30 32.60
C THR A 234 -4.24 6.32 32.09
N ILE A 235 -4.35 6.42 30.77
CA ILE A 235 -5.40 7.18 30.09
C ILE A 235 -6.45 6.19 29.60
N THR A 236 -7.71 6.40 29.99
CA THR A 236 -8.85 5.69 29.44
C THR A 236 -9.49 6.55 28.36
N THR A 237 -9.61 6.01 27.16
CA THR A 237 -10.22 6.72 26.01
C THR A 237 -11.75 6.64 26.06
N ALA A 238 -12.46 7.35 25.19
CA ALA A 238 -13.94 7.35 25.15
C ALA A 238 -14.52 6.27 24.22
N LYS A 239 -13.69 5.69 23.36
CA LYS A 239 -14.01 4.64 22.40
C LYS A 239 -12.82 3.69 22.30
N ASP A 240 -13.05 2.47 21.81
CA ASP A 240 -11.96 1.56 21.51
C ASP A 240 -11.08 2.14 20.40
N GLY A 241 -9.76 2.05 20.59
CA GLY A 241 -8.82 2.17 19.49
C GLY A 241 -9.04 1.05 18.49
N SER A 242 -8.67 1.27 17.23
CA SER A 242 -8.75 0.28 16.17
C SER A 242 -8.00 -1.02 16.49
N TYR A 243 -6.91 -0.90 17.26
CA TYR A 243 -6.18 -1.99 17.89
C TYR A 243 -5.79 -1.62 19.32
N ALA A 244 -5.28 -2.60 20.07
CA ALA A 244 -4.74 -2.37 21.40
C ALA A 244 -3.52 -1.44 21.33
N MET A 245 -3.42 -0.49 22.25
CA MET A 245 -2.29 0.43 22.36
C MET A 245 -1.18 -0.25 23.18
N ARG A 246 -0.13 -0.69 22.49
CA ARG A 246 0.97 -1.47 23.07
C ARG A 246 2.21 -0.61 23.31
N ALA A 247 3.13 -1.13 24.10
CA ALA A 247 4.42 -0.48 24.36
C ALA A 247 5.11 -0.09 23.04
N ASN A 248 5.68 1.12 23.04
CA ASN A 248 6.30 1.80 21.90
C ASN A 248 5.39 2.25 20.75
N ASP A 249 4.07 2.07 20.85
CA ASP A 249 3.14 2.76 19.94
C ASP A 249 3.32 4.28 20.11
N ARG A 250 3.51 4.96 18.98
CA ARG A 250 3.75 6.40 18.96
C ARG A 250 2.44 7.16 19.10
N TYR A 251 2.43 8.14 19.99
CA TYR A 251 1.27 8.97 20.24
C TYR A 251 1.65 10.42 20.58
N TYR A 252 0.66 11.31 20.53
CA TYR A 252 0.70 12.61 21.18
C TYR A 252 -0.69 12.98 21.69
N PHE A 253 -0.75 13.84 22.70
CA PHE A 253 -1.98 14.46 23.18
C PHE A 253 -2.23 15.77 22.44
N GLN A 254 -3.49 16.11 22.17
CA GLN A 254 -3.85 17.39 21.56
C GLN A 254 -5.15 17.95 22.15
N GLY A 255 -5.30 19.27 22.10
CA GLY A 255 -6.53 19.95 22.50
C GLY A 255 -6.61 20.26 24.00
N ALA A 256 -5.49 20.66 24.61
CA ALA A 256 -5.43 21.18 25.98
C ALA A 256 -4.90 22.62 25.99
N LEU A 257 -5.41 23.47 26.89
CA LEU A 257 -4.87 24.82 27.09
C LEU A 257 -3.51 24.78 27.80
N GLU A 258 -3.32 23.77 28.65
CA GLU A 258 -2.09 23.53 29.41
C GLU A 258 -0.92 23.07 28.52
N ASP A 259 -1.21 22.59 27.31
CA ASP A 259 -0.23 22.18 26.31
C ASP A 259 -0.05 23.25 25.20
N LEU A 260 -0.65 24.45 25.35
CA LEU A 260 -0.47 25.57 24.43
C LEU A 260 0.80 26.35 24.82
N ASP A 261 1.94 25.98 24.24
CA ASP A 261 3.23 26.58 24.62
C ASP A 261 4.18 26.91 23.46
N ALA A 262 3.92 26.40 22.25
CA ALA A 262 4.76 26.63 21.07
C ALA A 262 4.13 27.61 20.06
N PRO A 263 4.96 28.35 19.27
CA PRO A 263 4.46 29.18 18.18
C PRO A 263 3.66 28.37 17.14
N GLY A 264 2.53 28.92 16.70
CA GLY A 264 1.61 28.27 15.77
C GLY A 264 0.57 27.37 16.44
N GLU A 265 0.58 27.23 17.76
CA GLU A 265 -0.40 26.43 18.48
C GLU A 265 -1.66 27.22 18.84
N TRP A 266 -2.80 26.54 18.86
CA TRP A 266 -4.10 27.12 19.26
C TRP A 266 -4.95 26.15 20.07
N TYR A 267 -5.91 26.70 20.82
CA TYR A 267 -6.88 25.97 21.62
C TYR A 267 -8.25 26.66 21.62
N LEU A 268 -9.33 25.90 21.39
CA LEU A 268 -10.70 26.40 21.53
C LEU A 268 -11.31 25.89 22.83
N ASP A 269 -11.58 26.81 23.76
CA ASP A 269 -12.41 26.52 24.92
C ASP A 269 -13.89 26.46 24.51
N LYS A 270 -14.44 25.25 24.47
CA LYS A 270 -15.82 25.01 23.99
C LYS A 270 -16.91 25.41 25.00
N GLU A 271 -16.54 25.66 26.27
CA GLU A 271 -17.49 26.13 27.29
C GLU A 271 -17.66 27.65 27.22
N SER A 272 -16.53 28.38 27.18
CA SER A 272 -16.52 29.84 27.12
C SER A 272 -16.53 30.41 25.70
N TRP A 273 -16.35 29.57 24.68
CA TRP A 273 -16.14 29.95 23.29
C TRP A 273 -15.02 30.97 23.09
N HIS A 274 -13.96 30.85 23.88
CA HIS A 274 -12.73 31.60 23.68
C HIS A 274 -11.73 30.76 22.86
N LEU A 275 -11.22 31.36 21.79
CA LEU A 275 -10.09 30.82 21.04
C LEU A 275 -8.81 31.44 21.58
N TYR A 276 -7.84 30.61 21.93
CA TYR A 276 -6.49 30.97 22.34
C TYR A 276 -5.51 30.59 21.23
N PHE A 277 -4.57 31.47 20.91
CA PHE A 277 -3.61 31.27 19.81
C PHE A 277 -2.27 31.91 20.16
N LYS A 278 -1.19 31.15 20.01
CA LYS A 278 0.19 31.65 20.09
C LYS A 278 0.72 31.86 18.67
N PRO A 279 0.66 33.08 18.12
CA PRO A 279 0.92 33.28 16.70
C PRO A 279 2.42 33.12 16.38
N PRO A 280 2.78 32.52 15.23
CA PRO A 280 4.18 32.35 14.81
C PRO A 280 4.80 33.63 14.24
N ALA A 281 3.99 34.67 14.03
CA ALA A 281 4.36 36.01 13.56
C ALA A 281 3.35 37.01 14.15
N PRO A 282 3.58 38.34 14.09
CA PRO A 282 2.62 39.33 14.60
C PRO A 282 1.22 39.16 14.01
N LEU A 283 0.15 39.27 14.81
CA LEU A 283 -1.23 38.97 14.37
C LEU A 283 -1.72 39.83 13.20
N GLU A 284 -1.26 41.07 13.12
CA GLU A 284 -1.58 42.02 12.06
C GLU A 284 -0.92 41.69 10.72
N SER A 285 0.06 40.78 10.70
CA SER A 285 0.78 40.40 9.48
C SER A 285 -0.07 39.54 8.53
N ALA A 286 -1.12 38.89 9.05
CA ALA A 286 -1.93 37.96 8.27
C ALA A 286 -3.34 37.75 8.86
N PRO A 287 -4.34 37.41 8.03
CA PRO A 287 -5.67 37.10 8.54
C PRO A 287 -5.73 35.70 9.17
N ALA A 288 -6.61 35.56 10.17
CA ALA A 288 -6.96 34.30 10.82
C ALA A 288 -8.34 33.83 10.36
N TYR A 289 -8.52 32.53 10.08
CA TYR A 289 -9.79 31.95 9.64
C TYR A 289 -10.11 30.64 10.35
N ALA A 290 -11.40 30.39 10.60
CA ALA A 290 -11.90 29.10 11.06
C ALA A 290 -13.10 28.66 10.21
N PRO A 291 -13.24 27.36 9.90
CA PRO A 291 -14.29 26.85 9.02
C PRO A 291 -15.66 27.00 9.68
N THR A 292 -16.67 27.34 8.88
CA THR A 292 -18.08 27.33 9.30
C THR A 292 -18.91 26.33 8.49
N VAL A 293 -18.30 25.70 7.48
CA VAL A 293 -18.93 24.71 6.62
C VAL A 293 -18.16 23.40 6.62
N ARG A 294 -18.92 22.34 6.42
CA ARG A 294 -18.38 21.02 6.13
C ARG A 294 -17.79 20.97 4.72
N ASP A 295 -18.57 21.30 3.69
CA ASP A 295 -18.07 21.28 2.31
C ASP A 295 -18.33 22.63 1.64
N ILE A 296 -17.35 23.15 0.88
CA ILE A 296 -17.44 24.50 0.28
C ILE A 296 -18.45 24.48 -0.88
N ILE A 297 -18.30 23.53 -1.80
CA ILE A 297 -19.20 23.36 -2.95
C ILE A 297 -19.74 21.93 -3.00
N LYS A 298 -21.06 21.80 -3.14
CA LYS A 298 -21.73 20.53 -3.43
C LYS A 298 -22.46 20.62 -4.76
N VAL A 299 -22.35 19.60 -5.59
CA VAL A 299 -23.08 19.48 -6.86
C VAL A 299 -23.76 18.11 -6.87
N GLU A 300 -25.09 18.10 -6.94
CA GLU A 300 -25.88 16.86 -6.90
C GLU A 300 -26.68 16.70 -8.19
N SER A 301 -26.52 15.58 -8.90
CA SER A 301 -27.35 15.25 -10.07
C SER A 301 -27.34 16.31 -11.19
N ALA A 302 -26.26 17.09 -11.33
CA ALA A 302 -26.09 18.06 -12.41
C ALA A 302 -25.35 17.43 -13.60
N ASN A 303 -25.55 17.99 -14.80
CA ASN A 303 -24.81 17.59 -15.99
C ASN A 303 -24.13 18.78 -16.68
N TYR A 304 -22.99 18.54 -17.34
CA TYR A 304 -22.25 19.56 -18.10
C TYR A 304 -21.93 20.84 -17.29
N PHE A 305 -21.46 20.63 -16.06
CA PHE A 305 -21.11 21.70 -15.11
C PHE A 305 -19.60 21.73 -14.87
N THR A 306 -18.98 22.91 -14.90
CA THR A 306 -17.53 23.06 -14.69
C THR A 306 -17.20 24.13 -13.64
N LEU A 307 -16.31 23.79 -12.71
CA LEU A 307 -15.57 24.75 -11.87
C LEU A 307 -14.16 24.91 -12.44
N ARG A 308 -13.66 26.16 -12.59
CA ARG A 308 -12.36 26.41 -13.20
C ARG A 308 -11.54 27.50 -12.52
N GLY A 309 -10.27 27.23 -12.22
CA GLY A 309 -9.30 28.28 -11.84
C GLY A 309 -9.51 28.87 -10.45
N LEU A 310 -10.24 28.18 -9.57
CA LEU A 310 -10.61 28.69 -8.25
C LEU A 310 -9.63 28.19 -7.19
N THR A 311 -9.32 29.03 -6.20
CA THR A 311 -8.70 28.57 -4.95
C THR A 311 -9.78 28.25 -3.94
N LEU A 312 -9.75 27.07 -3.34
CA LEU A 312 -10.72 26.61 -2.32
C LEU A 312 -9.99 26.19 -1.04
N GLU A 313 -10.35 26.79 0.10
CA GLU A 313 -9.72 26.49 1.39
C GLU A 313 -10.64 26.71 2.62
N CYS A 314 -10.19 26.25 3.78
CA CYS A 314 -10.85 26.42 5.09
C CYS A 314 -12.25 25.79 5.17
N ALA A 315 -12.32 24.46 5.11
CA ALA A 315 -13.56 23.73 5.34
C ALA A 315 -13.30 22.48 6.20
N ASP A 316 -14.27 22.11 7.03
CA ASP A 316 -14.12 20.93 7.90
C ASP A 316 -14.06 19.63 7.10
N GLY A 317 -14.61 19.59 5.89
CA GLY A 317 -14.71 18.44 4.98
C GLY A 317 -14.09 18.71 3.63
N SER A 318 -14.86 18.66 2.56
CA SER A 318 -14.32 18.67 1.19
C SER A 318 -14.37 20.06 0.58
N ALA A 319 -13.45 20.36 -0.34
CA ALA A 319 -13.56 21.58 -1.14
C ALA A 319 -14.73 21.46 -2.13
N VAL A 320 -14.82 20.34 -2.84
CA VAL A 320 -15.91 20.09 -3.80
C VAL A 320 -16.35 18.64 -3.72
N VAL A 321 -17.67 18.42 -3.70
CA VAL A 321 -18.30 17.10 -3.83
C VAL A 321 -19.21 17.11 -5.06
N LEU A 322 -18.90 16.26 -6.04
CA LEU A 322 -19.79 15.93 -7.17
C LEU A 322 -20.48 14.60 -6.85
N SER A 323 -21.81 14.59 -6.76
CA SER A 323 -22.60 13.40 -6.47
C SER A 323 -23.56 13.12 -7.62
N LYS A 324 -23.51 11.90 -8.18
CA LYS A 324 -24.40 11.45 -9.28
C LYS A 324 -24.45 12.40 -10.47
N CYS A 325 -23.34 13.08 -10.73
CA CYS A 325 -23.21 14.05 -11.82
C CYS A 325 -22.79 13.34 -13.11
N ASN A 326 -23.03 13.95 -14.28
CA ASN A 326 -22.44 13.46 -15.53
C ASN A 326 -21.79 14.57 -16.34
N HIS A 327 -20.64 14.29 -16.95
CA HIS A 327 -19.89 15.29 -17.71
C HIS A 327 -19.54 16.56 -16.89
N CYS A 328 -19.34 16.43 -15.58
CA CYS A 328 -18.96 17.54 -14.71
C CYS A 328 -17.44 17.58 -14.48
N ARG A 329 -16.88 18.79 -14.36
CA ARG A 329 -15.43 19.00 -14.30
C ARG A 329 -15.00 19.95 -13.19
N ILE A 330 -13.85 19.64 -12.59
CA ILE A 330 -13.09 20.55 -11.71
C ILE A 330 -11.73 20.73 -12.37
N VAL A 331 -11.42 21.95 -12.81
CA VAL A 331 -10.31 22.22 -13.74
C VAL A 331 -9.42 23.34 -13.21
N ALA A 332 -8.10 23.16 -13.24
CA ALA A 332 -7.15 24.22 -12.87
C ALA A 332 -7.38 24.83 -11.47
N CYS A 333 -7.99 24.10 -10.54
CA CYS A 333 -8.26 24.62 -9.20
C CYS A 333 -7.09 24.37 -8.24
N THR A 334 -6.93 25.25 -7.28
CA THR A 334 -6.03 25.04 -6.13
C THR A 334 -6.86 24.70 -4.91
N VAL A 335 -6.68 23.51 -4.34
CA VAL A 335 -7.37 23.04 -3.14
C VAL A 335 -6.36 22.86 -2.04
N ARG A 336 -6.55 23.54 -0.90
CA ARG A 336 -5.66 23.40 0.25
C ARG A 336 -6.36 23.62 1.57
N ASN A 337 -5.79 23.11 2.65
CA ASN A 337 -6.26 23.37 4.02
C ASN A 337 -7.77 23.08 4.21
N VAL A 338 -8.21 21.95 3.68
CA VAL A 338 -9.58 21.43 3.85
C VAL A 338 -9.52 20.07 4.53
N GLY A 339 -10.64 19.65 5.12
CA GLY A 339 -10.83 18.30 5.60
C GLY A 339 -10.35 18.05 7.03
N ASP A 340 -11.19 17.32 7.75
CA ASP A 340 -10.94 16.66 9.02
C ASP A 340 -10.55 15.19 8.75
N PHE A 341 -10.65 14.35 9.77
CA PHE A 341 -10.35 12.92 9.67
C PHE A 341 -11.10 12.18 8.55
N SER A 342 -12.29 12.65 8.15
CA SER A 342 -13.11 12.02 7.11
C SER A 342 -13.23 12.85 5.82
N GLY A 343 -12.71 14.08 5.81
CA GLY A 343 -12.81 15.00 4.68
C GLY A 343 -11.74 14.76 3.62
N THR A 344 -12.16 14.45 2.40
CA THR A 344 -11.28 14.34 1.22
C THR A 344 -11.20 15.69 0.50
N GLY A 345 -10.10 16.03 -0.15
CA GLY A 345 -9.96 17.31 -0.88
C GLY A 345 -11.05 17.50 -1.94
N LEU A 346 -11.10 16.60 -2.92
CA LEU A 346 -12.09 16.58 -4.00
C LEU A 346 -12.76 15.20 -4.11
N VAL A 347 -14.08 15.19 -4.28
CA VAL A 347 -14.87 13.94 -4.31
C VAL A 347 -15.72 13.88 -5.57
N ILE A 348 -15.66 12.75 -6.28
CA ILE A 348 -16.68 12.32 -7.25
C ILE A 348 -17.31 11.04 -6.69
N HIS A 349 -18.57 11.14 -6.32
CA HIS A 349 -19.35 10.04 -5.79
C HIS A 349 -20.45 9.65 -6.76
N ASP A 350 -20.26 8.52 -7.45
CA ASP A 350 -21.18 8.01 -8.46
C ASP A 350 -21.28 8.94 -9.69
N GLY A 351 -22.14 8.56 -10.65
CA GLY A 351 -22.24 9.23 -11.95
C GLY A 351 -21.11 8.85 -12.91
N ALA A 352 -21.15 9.40 -14.12
CA ALA A 352 -20.28 9.00 -15.21
C ALA A 352 -19.62 10.17 -15.94
N ASP A 353 -18.48 9.87 -16.56
CA ASP A 353 -17.72 10.78 -17.40
C ASP A 353 -17.39 12.10 -16.70
N ASN A 354 -17.11 12.10 -15.39
CA ASN A 354 -16.68 13.25 -14.59
C ASN A 354 -15.14 13.36 -14.50
N GLY A 355 -14.60 14.56 -14.30
CA GLY A 355 -13.14 14.76 -14.37
C GLY A 355 -12.59 15.80 -13.41
N ILE A 356 -11.46 15.48 -12.78
CA ILE A 356 -10.61 16.41 -12.04
C ILE A 356 -9.33 16.58 -12.84
N VAL A 357 -9.06 17.81 -13.31
CA VAL A 357 -8.02 18.06 -14.32
C VAL A 357 -7.12 19.21 -13.89
N GLY A 358 -5.81 18.99 -13.90
CA GLY A 358 -4.82 20.06 -13.72
C GLY A 358 -4.90 20.78 -12.37
N CYS A 359 -5.45 20.14 -11.34
CA CYS A 359 -5.62 20.74 -10.02
C CYS A 359 -4.37 20.55 -9.16
N ASP A 360 -4.10 21.53 -8.31
CA ASP A 360 -3.08 21.47 -7.27
C ASP A 360 -3.78 21.22 -5.92
N ILE A 361 -3.53 20.08 -5.28
CA ILE A 361 -4.28 19.59 -4.13
C ILE A 361 -3.31 19.29 -2.99
N SER A 362 -3.50 19.93 -1.83
CA SER A 362 -2.63 19.69 -0.68
C SER A 362 -3.27 19.90 0.68
N ARG A 363 -2.61 19.40 1.74
CA ARG A 363 -2.98 19.65 3.15
C ARG A 363 -4.44 19.28 3.46
N THR A 364 -4.91 18.18 2.85
CA THR A 364 -6.24 17.62 3.03
C THR A 364 -6.30 16.75 4.29
N GLY A 365 -7.42 16.77 5.00
CA GLY A 365 -7.60 16.02 6.25
C GLY A 365 -7.44 14.51 6.10
N SER A 366 -8.04 13.96 5.05
CA SER A 366 -7.93 12.57 4.60
C SER A 366 -7.29 12.55 3.20
N SER A 367 -7.82 11.77 2.26
CA SER A 367 -7.28 11.65 0.89
C SER A 367 -7.32 12.96 0.10
N GLY A 368 -6.47 13.04 -0.94
CA GLY A 368 -6.49 14.16 -1.89
C GLY A 368 -7.74 14.11 -2.76
N VAL A 369 -7.97 12.97 -3.41
CA VAL A 369 -9.14 12.72 -4.28
C VAL A 369 -9.79 11.37 -3.96
N SER A 370 -11.12 11.31 -4.07
CA SER A 370 -11.89 10.06 -4.04
C SER A 370 -12.82 9.97 -5.26
N LEU A 371 -12.76 8.85 -5.99
CA LEU A 371 -13.63 8.54 -7.13
C LEU A 371 -14.44 7.27 -6.86
N SER A 372 -15.76 7.33 -7.09
CA SER A 372 -16.62 6.14 -7.17
C SER A 372 -17.60 6.23 -8.34
N GLY A 373 -18.12 5.09 -8.78
CA GLY A 373 -19.15 5.00 -9.82
C GLY A 373 -19.00 3.73 -10.67
N GLY A 374 -19.90 3.56 -11.62
CA GLY A 374 -19.96 2.37 -12.48
C GLY A 374 -20.71 1.21 -11.84
N ASP A 375 -21.03 0.20 -12.64
CA ASP A 375 -21.82 -0.95 -12.22
C ASP A 375 -21.01 -2.24 -12.28
N ARG A 376 -20.84 -2.88 -11.12
CA ARG A 376 -19.97 -4.05 -10.98
C ARG A 376 -20.55 -5.34 -11.58
N PRO A 377 -21.84 -5.69 -11.37
CA PRO A 377 -22.43 -6.87 -12.02
C PRO A 377 -22.29 -6.87 -13.54
N THR A 378 -22.47 -5.72 -14.19
CA THR A 378 -22.34 -5.58 -15.65
C THR A 378 -20.95 -5.17 -16.12
N LEU A 379 -20.04 -4.83 -15.21
CA LEU A 379 -18.75 -4.19 -15.50
C LEU A 379 -18.88 -2.89 -16.32
N THR A 380 -20.00 -2.18 -16.18
CA THR A 380 -20.21 -0.88 -16.84
C THR A 380 -19.29 0.17 -16.22
N SER A 381 -18.41 0.72 -17.04
CA SER A 381 -17.46 1.76 -16.64
C SER A 381 -18.16 3.06 -16.25
N ALA A 382 -17.67 3.72 -15.19
CA ALA A 382 -18.02 5.09 -14.86
C ALA A 382 -17.30 6.12 -15.75
N ASN A 383 -16.12 5.78 -16.27
CA ASN A 383 -15.24 6.72 -16.98
C ASN A 383 -14.92 8.01 -16.20
N ASN A 384 -14.98 8.03 -14.86
CA ASN A 384 -14.51 9.19 -14.11
C ASN A 384 -12.98 9.19 -14.03
N PHE A 385 -12.36 10.37 -14.01
CA PHE A 385 -10.91 10.46 -14.09
C PHE A 385 -10.28 11.60 -13.29
N VAL A 386 -9.04 11.36 -12.87
CA VAL A 386 -8.09 12.37 -12.41
C VAL A 386 -6.96 12.45 -13.45
N ASP A 387 -6.71 13.65 -14.00
CA ASP A 387 -5.65 13.85 -14.98
C ASP A 387 -4.79 15.08 -14.68
N ASN A 388 -3.48 14.97 -14.91
CA ASN A 388 -2.54 16.10 -14.89
C ASN A 388 -2.50 16.88 -13.55
N CYS A 389 -2.84 16.23 -12.43
CA CYS A 389 -2.93 16.89 -11.13
C CYS A 389 -1.61 16.82 -10.34
N TYR A 390 -1.40 17.80 -9.47
CA TYR A 390 -0.32 17.84 -8.49
C TYR A 390 -0.89 17.62 -7.09
N ILE A 391 -0.57 16.49 -6.45
CA ILE A 391 -1.19 16.07 -5.19
C ILE A 391 -0.12 15.78 -4.15
N HIS A 392 -0.14 16.47 -3.01
CA HIS A 392 0.87 16.27 -1.97
C HIS A 392 0.41 16.62 -0.56
N HIS A 393 1.11 16.10 0.46
CA HIS A 393 0.84 16.43 1.87
C HIS A 393 -0.63 16.21 2.28
N VAL A 394 -1.20 15.09 1.84
CA VAL A 394 -2.56 14.65 2.19
C VAL A 394 -2.58 13.92 3.53
N GLY A 395 -3.77 13.60 4.06
CA GLY A 395 -3.91 12.82 5.28
C GLY A 395 -3.37 13.52 6.53
N VAL A 396 -3.59 14.84 6.67
CA VAL A 396 -3.05 15.57 7.82
C VAL A 396 -3.65 15.12 9.16
N TYR A 397 -4.88 14.60 9.16
CA TYR A 397 -5.54 14.01 10.33
C TYR A 397 -5.65 12.49 10.23
N TYR A 398 -6.09 11.98 9.07
CA TYR A 398 -6.21 10.55 8.81
C TYR A 398 -4.99 10.07 8.03
N LYS A 399 -4.07 9.41 8.71
CA LYS A 399 -2.78 8.96 8.17
C LYS A 399 -2.87 7.74 7.26
N GLN A 400 -4.08 7.22 7.10
CA GLN A 400 -4.47 6.32 6.01
C GLN A 400 -4.86 7.05 4.72
N GLY A 401 -5.01 8.38 4.77
CA GLY A 401 -5.31 9.18 3.59
C GLY A 401 -4.29 8.92 2.48
N VAL A 402 -4.81 8.86 1.25
CA VAL A 402 -4.03 8.55 0.05
C VAL A 402 -4.07 9.72 -0.93
N GLY A 403 -3.19 9.72 -1.94
CA GLY A 403 -3.28 10.68 -3.04
C GLY A 403 -4.64 10.58 -3.75
N VAL A 404 -4.95 9.40 -4.29
CA VAL A 404 -6.22 9.11 -4.96
C VAL A 404 -6.79 7.76 -4.50
N ALA A 405 -8.05 7.74 -4.08
CA ALA A 405 -8.81 6.53 -3.76
C ALA A 405 -9.84 6.22 -4.87
N LEU A 406 -9.86 4.98 -5.37
CA LEU A 406 -10.77 4.54 -6.43
C LEU A 406 -11.69 3.42 -5.94
N GLN A 407 -12.97 3.53 -6.30
CA GLN A 407 -13.98 2.51 -6.08
C GLN A 407 -14.86 2.32 -7.33
N GLY A 408 -15.39 1.11 -7.51
CA GLY A 408 -16.40 0.83 -8.52
C GLY A 408 -15.80 0.27 -9.81
N VAL A 409 -16.17 0.81 -10.98
CA VAL A 409 -15.70 0.26 -12.27
C VAL A 409 -15.21 1.36 -13.20
N GLY A 410 -14.04 1.18 -13.81
CA GLY A 410 -13.65 2.00 -14.96
C GLY A 410 -13.19 3.43 -14.65
N GLN A 411 -12.62 3.62 -13.47
CA GLN A 411 -11.97 4.89 -13.09
C GLN A 411 -10.54 5.01 -13.68
N ARG A 412 -10.08 6.23 -13.96
CA ARG A 412 -8.72 6.49 -14.46
C ARG A 412 -7.95 7.51 -13.63
N VAL A 413 -6.66 7.25 -13.37
CA VAL A 413 -5.71 8.22 -12.81
C VAL A 413 -4.52 8.31 -13.76
N SER A 414 -4.25 9.51 -14.30
CA SER A 414 -3.16 9.68 -15.26
C SER A 414 -2.42 11.00 -15.20
N HIS A 415 -1.16 10.98 -15.62
CA HIS A 415 -0.30 12.17 -15.72
C HIS A 415 -0.20 12.96 -14.39
N CYS A 416 -0.44 12.33 -13.25
CA CYS A 416 -0.39 13.01 -11.96
C CYS A 416 1.01 12.93 -11.35
N LEU A 417 1.40 13.97 -10.63
CA LEU A 417 2.52 13.92 -9.68
C LEU A 417 1.92 13.79 -8.27
N ILE A 418 2.16 12.65 -7.63
CA ILE A 418 1.68 12.36 -6.27
C ILE A 418 2.87 12.08 -5.38
N HIS A 419 3.04 12.87 -4.32
CA HIS A 419 4.14 12.70 -3.38
C HIS A 419 3.84 13.17 -1.96
N ASP A 420 4.71 12.82 -1.01
CA ASP A 420 4.59 13.19 0.40
C ASP A 420 3.24 12.78 1.01
N THR A 421 2.87 11.52 0.80
CA THR A 421 1.66 10.91 1.37
C THR A 421 2.00 10.08 2.61
N PRO A 422 1.14 10.02 3.64
CA PRO A 422 1.41 9.25 4.85
C PRO A 422 1.33 7.73 4.61
N ARG A 423 0.54 7.29 3.62
CA ARG A 423 0.31 5.88 3.28
C ARG A 423 0.53 5.59 1.78
N PHE A 424 -0.54 5.41 1.00
CA PHE A 424 -0.45 5.05 -0.43
C PHE A 424 -0.55 6.28 -1.33
N ALA A 425 0.02 6.21 -2.54
CA ALA A 425 -0.24 7.22 -3.57
C ALA A 425 -1.61 6.99 -4.22
N ILE A 426 -1.87 5.75 -4.65
CA ILE A 426 -3.15 5.34 -5.25
C ILE A 426 -3.66 4.05 -4.61
N GLN A 427 -4.86 4.10 -4.04
CA GLN A 427 -5.57 2.92 -3.54
C GLN A 427 -6.78 2.64 -4.44
N PHE A 428 -7.04 1.36 -4.73
CA PHE A 428 -8.19 0.98 -5.54
C PHE A 428 -8.87 -0.33 -5.09
N THR A 429 -10.19 -0.36 -5.25
CA THR A 429 -11.04 -1.55 -5.13
C THR A 429 -12.12 -1.49 -6.21
N GLY A 430 -12.63 -2.64 -6.66
CA GLY A 430 -13.49 -2.70 -7.84
C GLY A 430 -12.72 -3.16 -9.08
N ASN A 431 -13.13 -2.76 -10.29
CA ASN A 431 -12.72 -3.45 -11.52
C ASN A 431 -12.40 -2.48 -12.67
N ASN A 432 -11.61 -2.94 -13.64
CA ASN A 432 -11.34 -2.23 -14.90
C ASN A 432 -10.77 -0.80 -14.72
N HIS A 433 -10.04 -0.53 -13.64
CA HIS A 433 -9.39 0.78 -13.47
C HIS A 433 -8.15 0.93 -14.36
N ILE A 434 -7.76 2.17 -14.65
CA ILE A 434 -6.53 2.49 -15.39
C ILE A 434 -5.68 3.46 -14.58
N LEU A 435 -4.47 3.04 -14.23
CA LEU A 435 -3.47 3.86 -13.55
C LEU A 435 -2.29 4.02 -14.51
N GLU A 436 -2.15 5.17 -15.17
CA GLU A 436 -1.16 5.33 -16.23
C GLU A 436 -0.41 6.65 -16.29
N TYR A 437 0.85 6.61 -16.71
CA TYR A 437 1.66 7.82 -16.92
C TYR A 437 1.80 8.70 -15.67
N ASN A 438 1.66 8.14 -14.46
CA ASN A 438 1.82 8.90 -13.23
C ASN A 438 3.29 8.91 -12.77
N HIS A 439 3.65 9.94 -12.02
CA HIS A 439 4.88 10.05 -11.28
C HIS A 439 4.57 9.98 -9.78
N LEU A 440 4.92 8.87 -9.13
CA LEU A 440 4.60 8.58 -7.74
C LEU A 440 5.91 8.50 -6.95
N ARG A 441 6.11 9.37 -5.95
CA ARG A 441 7.35 9.35 -5.17
C ARG A 441 7.21 9.79 -3.73
N HIS A 442 8.16 9.44 -2.88
CA HIS A 442 8.19 9.84 -1.47
C HIS A 442 6.90 9.46 -0.75
N ILE A 443 6.60 8.16 -0.83
CA ILE A 443 5.34 7.55 -0.38
C ILE A 443 5.56 6.80 0.93
N ALA A 444 4.48 6.72 1.72
CA ALA A 444 4.43 6.08 3.03
C ALA A 444 5.40 6.69 4.06
N LEU A 445 5.33 7.99 4.25
CA LEU A 445 6.24 8.69 5.17
C LEU A 445 5.91 8.47 6.66
N GLU A 446 4.74 7.90 6.95
CA GLU A 446 4.23 7.78 8.33
C GLU A 446 3.65 6.40 8.66
N THR A 447 3.58 5.46 7.71
CA THR A 447 2.96 4.15 7.96
C THR A 447 3.79 3.02 7.38
N GLU A 448 3.48 1.80 7.80
CA GLU A 448 4.06 0.56 7.28
C GLU A 448 2.98 -0.36 6.67
N ASP A 449 3.44 -1.41 6.00
CA ASP A 449 2.61 -2.35 5.24
C ASP A 449 1.93 -1.63 4.07
N VAL A 450 2.78 -1.13 3.17
CA VAL A 450 2.45 -0.04 2.24
C VAL A 450 2.96 -0.25 0.82
N GLY A 451 2.21 0.26 -0.16
CA GLY A 451 2.60 0.35 -1.57
C GLY A 451 2.48 1.79 -2.11
N ALA A 452 3.16 2.13 -3.21
CA ALA A 452 2.76 3.32 -3.97
C ALA A 452 1.38 3.12 -4.59
N THR A 453 1.14 1.93 -5.16
CA THR A 453 -0.19 1.47 -5.52
C THR A 453 -0.62 0.32 -4.62
N TYR A 454 -1.89 0.31 -4.19
CA TYR A 454 -2.43 -0.72 -3.31
C TYR A 454 -3.84 -1.18 -3.73
N CYS A 455 -4.06 -2.49 -3.68
CA CYS A 455 -5.37 -3.11 -3.82
C CYS A 455 -5.47 -4.41 -3.01
N GLY A 456 -6.70 -4.85 -2.72
CA GLY A 456 -6.98 -6.15 -2.08
C GLY A 456 -8.11 -6.91 -2.80
N GLY A 457 -8.08 -8.24 -2.71
CA GLY A 457 -8.96 -9.18 -3.41
C GLY A 457 -9.66 -10.20 -2.50
N ARG A 458 -9.93 -9.84 -1.24
CA ARG A 458 -10.64 -10.71 -0.27
C ARG A 458 -12.09 -11.07 -0.68
N ASP A 459 -12.63 -10.45 -1.72
CA ASP A 459 -13.94 -10.78 -2.31
C ASP A 459 -13.84 -11.63 -3.60
N TRP A 460 -12.65 -12.14 -3.95
CA TRP A 460 -12.35 -12.93 -5.17
C TRP A 460 -12.35 -12.18 -6.50
N ILE A 461 -13.27 -11.22 -6.63
CA ILE A 461 -13.58 -10.53 -7.88
C ILE A 461 -12.87 -9.18 -7.99
N SER A 462 -12.36 -8.62 -6.89
CA SER A 462 -11.45 -7.47 -6.92
C SER A 462 -9.99 -7.90 -7.13
N PRO A 463 -9.16 -7.08 -7.79
CA PRO A 463 -9.49 -5.92 -8.61
C PRO A 463 -9.41 -6.19 -10.12
N ARG A 464 -9.98 -7.33 -10.55
CA ARG A 464 -9.80 -7.91 -11.88
C ARG A 464 -10.07 -6.92 -13.02
N GLY A 465 -9.23 -6.97 -14.06
CA GLY A 465 -9.29 -6.11 -15.24
C GLY A 465 -8.62 -4.75 -15.08
N THR A 466 -8.10 -4.43 -13.89
CA THR A 466 -7.36 -3.19 -13.64
C THR A 466 -5.97 -3.23 -14.29
N VAL A 467 -5.55 -2.11 -14.87
CA VAL A 467 -4.25 -1.94 -15.53
C VAL A 467 -3.44 -0.85 -14.84
N ILE A 468 -2.23 -1.20 -14.40
CA ILE A 468 -1.19 -0.30 -13.90
C ILE A 468 -0.10 -0.24 -14.96
N ARG A 469 0.00 0.86 -15.70
CA ARG A 469 0.97 0.93 -16.81
C ARG A 469 1.73 2.24 -16.95
N TYR A 470 2.96 2.16 -17.41
CA TYR A 470 3.75 3.35 -17.77
C TYR A 470 3.82 4.39 -16.65
N ASN A 471 3.87 3.98 -15.38
CA ASN A 471 4.11 4.88 -14.25
C ASN A 471 5.60 4.91 -13.89
N PHE A 472 6.08 6.06 -13.42
CA PHE A 472 7.37 6.16 -12.72
C PHE A 472 7.11 6.19 -11.22
N ILE A 473 7.54 5.14 -10.53
CA ILE A 473 7.31 4.93 -9.10
C ILE A 473 8.68 4.86 -8.43
N HIS A 474 8.98 5.74 -7.48
CA HIS A 474 10.26 5.66 -6.78
C HIS A 474 10.25 6.19 -5.36
N ASP A 475 11.23 5.81 -4.55
CA ASP A 475 11.35 6.28 -3.16
C ASP A 475 10.07 6.01 -2.36
N VAL A 476 9.65 4.73 -2.33
CA VAL A 476 8.55 4.24 -1.50
C VAL A 476 9.13 3.66 -0.22
N LEU A 477 8.98 4.37 0.89
CA LEU A 477 9.90 4.24 2.01
C LEU A 477 9.32 3.41 3.13
N GLY A 478 8.13 3.78 3.59
CA GLY A 478 7.52 3.23 4.80
C GLY A 478 8.24 3.67 6.08
N PHE A 479 7.52 3.61 7.19
CA PHE A 479 8.00 4.04 8.50
C PHE A 479 7.45 3.12 9.59
N GLY A 480 8.33 2.45 10.33
CA GLY A 480 7.92 1.48 11.36
C GLY A 480 9.00 1.14 12.37
N TRP A 481 8.70 0.18 13.25
CA TRP A 481 9.55 -0.18 14.38
C TRP A 481 10.38 -1.44 14.14
N ASN A 482 11.71 -1.33 14.26
CA ASN A 482 12.64 -2.46 14.27
C ASN A 482 13.70 -2.29 15.36
N GLY A 483 13.26 -2.18 16.63
CA GLY A 483 14.12 -1.83 17.78
C GLY A 483 14.40 -0.33 17.90
N LYS A 484 14.17 0.43 16.82
CA LYS A 484 14.01 1.88 16.76
C LYS A 484 13.01 2.22 15.66
N TRP A 485 12.34 3.36 15.77
CA TRP A 485 11.53 3.91 14.67
C TRP A 485 12.45 4.28 13.51
N THR A 486 12.19 3.74 12.32
CA THR A 486 13.08 3.87 11.17
C THR A 486 12.30 3.98 9.87
N SER A 487 12.91 4.70 8.92
CA SER A 487 12.60 4.67 7.49
C SER A 487 13.90 4.31 6.75
N PRO A 488 13.84 3.74 5.54
CA PRO A 488 12.68 3.04 4.98
C PRO A 488 12.35 1.76 5.79
N TYR A 489 11.07 1.36 5.82
CA TYR A 489 10.61 0.17 6.51
C TYR A 489 9.33 -0.44 5.90
N PHE A 490 9.34 -1.75 5.63
CA PHE A 490 8.16 -2.55 5.28
C PHE A 490 7.24 -1.94 4.19
N ALA A 491 7.85 -1.53 3.08
CA ALA A 491 7.20 -0.83 1.98
C ALA A 491 7.56 -1.39 0.60
N TRP A 492 6.59 -1.36 -0.31
CA TRP A 492 6.68 -1.88 -1.67
C TRP A 492 6.39 -0.81 -2.73
N GLY A 493 6.88 -1.01 -3.95
CA GLY A 493 6.50 -0.15 -5.08
C GLY A 493 5.04 -0.40 -5.49
N ILE A 494 4.77 -1.58 -6.04
CA ILE A 494 3.44 -2.04 -6.39
C ILE A 494 3.02 -3.14 -5.42
N TYR A 495 1.90 -2.96 -4.73
CA TYR A 495 1.39 -3.91 -3.74
C TYR A 495 0.03 -4.47 -4.17
N LEU A 496 0.06 -5.72 -4.67
CA LEU A 496 -1.11 -6.53 -4.94
C LEU A 496 -1.42 -7.37 -3.69
N ASP A 497 -2.13 -6.76 -2.76
CA ASP A 497 -2.41 -7.37 -1.46
C ASP A 497 -3.50 -8.45 -1.55
N ASP A 498 -3.60 -9.24 -0.49
CA ASP A 498 -4.55 -10.30 -0.21
C ASP A 498 -5.42 -10.72 -1.38
N ASN A 499 -5.00 -11.75 -2.09
CA ASN A 499 -5.84 -12.47 -3.02
C ASN A 499 -6.27 -11.63 -4.24
N SER A 500 -5.61 -10.49 -4.49
CA SER A 500 -5.84 -9.65 -5.67
C SER A 500 -5.71 -10.47 -6.95
N GLY A 501 -6.78 -10.45 -7.76
CA GLY A 501 -6.85 -11.22 -9.01
C GLY A 501 -6.77 -10.32 -10.24
N GLY A 502 -6.13 -10.80 -11.32
CA GLY A 502 -6.38 -10.31 -12.67
C GLY A 502 -5.91 -8.88 -12.96
N VAL A 503 -4.82 -8.44 -12.33
CA VAL A 503 -4.22 -7.10 -12.56
C VAL A 503 -3.13 -7.18 -13.62
N ASP A 504 -3.11 -6.21 -14.53
CA ASP A 504 -2.05 -6.04 -15.51
C ASP A 504 -1.08 -4.95 -15.05
N VAL A 505 0.19 -5.29 -14.83
CA VAL A 505 1.29 -4.41 -14.45
C VAL A 505 2.26 -4.33 -15.63
N ILE A 506 2.18 -3.25 -16.42
CA ILE A 506 2.82 -3.19 -17.74
C ILE A 506 3.69 -1.95 -17.91
N GLY A 507 4.98 -2.10 -18.26
CA GLY A 507 5.76 -0.94 -18.71
C GLY A 507 6.06 0.11 -17.63
N ASN A 508 5.97 -0.24 -16.35
CA ASN A 508 6.28 0.67 -15.25
C ASN A 508 7.78 0.70 -14.96
N ILE A 509 8.26 1.84 -14.46
CA ILE A 509 9.59 1.96 -13.86
C ILE A 509 9.38 2.07 -12.35
N VAL A 510 9.94 1.13 -11.59
CA VAL A 510 9.76 1.05 -10.13
C VAL A 510 11.12 0.97 -9.45
N ALA A 511 11.50 2.02 -8.72
CA ALA A 511 12.83 2.22 -8.19
C ALA A 511 12.86 2.44 -6.67
N ARG A 512 13.94 2.04 -5.99
CA ARG A 512 14.26 2.46 -4.61
C ARG A 512 13.10 2.28 -3.62
N CYS A 513 12.59 1.06 -3.54
CA CYS A 513 11.51 0.70 -2.61
C CYS A 513 12.08 0.06 -1.34
N GLY A 514 11.60 0.47 -0.17
CA GLY A 514 12.18 0.13 1.14
C GLY A 514 12.37 -1.37 1.39
N ARG A 515 11.45 -2.21 0.90
CA ARG A 515 11.52 -3.67 1.00
C ARG A 515 11.67 -4.36 -0.35
N SER A 516 10.75 -4.09 -1.28
CA SER A 516 10.71 -4.73 -2.60
C SER A 516 9.95 -3.88 -3.62
N CYS A 517 10.30 -3.95 -4.91
CA CYS A 517 9.63 -3.14 -5.93
C CYS A 517 8.22 -3.68 -6.26
N LEU A 518 8.00 -4.98 -6.13
CA LEU A 518 6.70 -5.62 -6.34
C LEU A 518 6.38 -6.57 -5.20
N HIS A 519 5.11 -6.56 -4.77
CA HIS A 519 4.55 -7.55 -3.86
C HIS A 519 3.27 -8.16 -4.38
N GLY A 520 3.18 -9.49 -4.37
CA GLY A 520 1.92 -10.22 -4.44
C GLY A 520 1.68 -10.99 -3.16
N HIS A 521 0.61 -10.67 -2.43
CA HIS A 521 0.19 -11.40 -1.24
C HIS A 521 -1.00 -12.30 -1.59
N SER A 522 -0.69 -13.55 -1.91
CA SER A 522 -1.62 -14.52 -2.52
C SER A 522 -2.33 -14.00 -3.77
N ALA A 523 -1.71 -13.05 -4.49
CA ALA A 523 -2.19 -12.56 -5.78
C ALA A 523 -2.39 -13.72 -6.78
N ARG A 524 -3.23 -13.49 -7.81
CA ARG A 524 -3.54 -14.49 -8.83
C ARG A 524 -3.81 -13.86 -10.18
N ASP A 525 -3.63 -14.66 -11.23
CA ASP A 525 -4.02 -14.31 -12.60
C ASP A 525 -3.44 -12.97 -13.09
N CYS A 526 -2.38 -12.45 -12.46
CA CYS A 526 -1.80 -11.16 -12.78
C CYS A 526 -0.84 -11.28 -13.97
N ARG A 527 -0.71 -10.20 -14.76
CA ARG A 527 0.25 -10.10 -15.85
C ARG A 527 1.25 -9.01 -15.52
N VAL A 528 2.51 -9.39 -15.31
CA VAL A 528 3.59 -8.47 -14.99
C VAL A 528 4.58 -8.49 -16.15
N GLU A 529 4.50 -7.46 -16.99
CA GLU A 529 5.20 -7.46 -18.27
C GLU A 529 5.91 -6.14 -18.56
N ASN A 530 7.10 -6.21 -19.18
CA ASN A 530 7.75 -5.04 -19.76
C ASN A 530 8.14 -3.97 -18.73
N ASN A 531 8.23 -4.31 -17.45
CA ASN A 531 8.57 -3.36 -16.39
C ASN A 531 10.07 -3.30 -16.14
N ILE A 532 10.52 -2.19 -15.55
CA ILE A 532 11.87 -2.01 -15.01
C ILE A 532 11.74 -1.94 -13.49
N PHE A 533 12.33 -2.89 -12.78
CA PHE A 533 12.40 -2.94 -11.32
C PHE A 533 13.85 -2.75 -10.87
N VAL A 534 14.11 -1.70 -10.11
CA VAL A 534 15.48 -1.35 -9.72
C VAL A 534 15.64 -0.97 -8.25
N GLU A 535 16.74 -1.41 -7.65
CA GLU A 535 17.16 -1.01 -6.30
C GLU A 535 16.09 -1.24 -5.20
N GLY A 536 15.37 -2.36 -5.25
CA GLY A 536 14.56 -2.83 -4.13
C GLY A 536 15.44 -3.17 -2.91
N GLY A 537 15.04 -2.72 -1.72
CA GLY A 537 15.90 -2.68 -0.54
C GLY A 537 16.39 -4.06 -0.05
N LEU A 538 15.47 -5.00 0.14
CA LEU A 538 15.80 -6.36 0.60
C LEU A 538 15.71 -7.39 -0.53
N ARG A 539 14.89 -7.12 -1.54
CA ARG A 539 14.66 -7.95 -2.71
C ARG A 539 14.01 -7.13 -3.81
N GLN A 540 13.97 -7.62 -5.05
CA GLN A 540 13.29 -6.91 -6.14
C GLN A 540 11.82 -7.29 -6.23
N TRP A 541 11.52 -8.58 -6.05
CA TRP A 541 10.14 -9.10 -6.01
C TRP A 541 9.86 -9.94 -4.75
N GLU A 542 8.63 -9.89 -4.27
CA GLU A 542 8.17 -10.68 -3.13
C GLU A 542 6.78 -11.27 -3.36
N PHE A 543 6.66 -12.60 -3.31
CA PHE A 543 5.39 -13.31 -3.49
C PHE A 543 5.14 -14.27 -2.35
N ASN A 544 4.10 -13.96 -1.56
CA ASN A 544 3.73 -14.73 -0.39
C ASN A 544 2.38 -15.39 -0.65
N GLY A 545 2.39 -16.65 -1.08
CA GLY A 545 1.18 -17.43 -1.33
C GLY A 545 0.48 -17.87 -0.03
N TRP A 546 -0.84 -17.99 -0.10
CA TRP A 546 -1.62 -18.63 0.96
C TRP A 546 -1.68 -20.15 0.80
N THR A 547 -1.95 -20.83 1.92
CA THR A 547 -2.39 -22.23 1.93
C THR A 547 -3.75 -22.38 2.60
N VAL A 548 -4.45 -23.49 2.32
CA VAL A 548 -5.75 -23.79 2.92
C VAL A 548 -5.75 -23.94 4.45
N LYS A 549 -4.56 -24.05 5.06
CA LYS A 549 -4.37 -24.20 6.52
C LYS A 549 -4.14 -22.88 7.25
N GLN A 550 -4.02 -21.77 6.52
CA GLN A 550 -3.77 -20.47 7.12
C GLN A 550 -5.09 -19.78 7.47
N HIS A 551 -5.08 -19.07 8.59
CA HIS A 551 -6.25 -18.35 9.10
C HIS A 551 -6.87 -17.37 8.07
N PHE A 552 -6.03 -16.69 7.27
CA PHE A 552 -6.50 -15.77 6.23
C PHE A 552 -7.37 -16.45 5.19
N TRP A 553 -7.02 -17.68 4.78
CA TRP A 553 -7.83 -18.47 3.85
C TRP A 553 -9.13 -18.92 4.50
N GLU A 554 -9.04 -19.54 5.68
CA GLU A 554 -10.21 -20.09 6.39
C GLU A 554 -11.29 -19.04 6.66
N THR A 555 -10.88 -17.85 7.10
CA THR A 555 -11.80 -16.76 7.43
C THR A 555 -12.36 -16.04 6.21
N THR A 556 -11.61 -15.98 5.11
CA THR A 556 -11.99 -15.20 3.92
C THR A 556 -12.70 -16.04 2.86
N LEU A 557 -12.53 -17.36 2.84
CA LEU A 557 -13.13 -18.26 1.84
C LEU A 557 -14.64 -18.09 1.65
N PRO A 558 -15.47 -17.97 2.71
CA PRO A 558 -16.91 -17.73 2.52
C PRO A 558 -17.22 -16.44 1.76
N GLN A 559 -16.45 -15.38 2.00
CA GLN A 559 -16.60 -14.10 1.30
C GLN A 559 -16.16 -14.22 -0.18
N MET A 560 -15.10 -14.97 -0.45
CA MET A 560 -14.62 -15.23 -1.81
C MET A 560 -15.65 -16.00 -2.65
N ILE A 561 -16.23 -17.07 -2.09
CA ILE A 561 -17.28 -17.86 -2.75
C ILE A 561 -18.48 -16.98 -3.06
N LYS A 562 -18.96 -16.21 -2.06
CA LYS A 562 -20.07 -15.27 -2.24
C LYS A 562 -19.79 -14.24 -3.34
N GLY A 563 -18.58 -13.68 -3.38
CA GLY A 563 -18.17 -12.74 -4.41
C GLY A 563 -18.17 -13.36 -5.80
N TYR A 564 -17.57 -14.54 -5.96
CA TYR A 564 -17.57 -15.30 -7.21
C TYR A 564 -18.99 -15.62 -7.70
N GLU A 565 -19.81 -16.26 -6.88
CA GLU A 565 -21.17 -16.72 -7.26
C GLU A 565 -22.09 -15.56 -7.65
N SER A 566 -21.88 -14.38 -7.05
CA SER A 566 -22.67 -13.18 -7.34
C SER A 566 -22.54 -12.68 -8.79
N VAL A 567 -21.46 -13.05 -9.49
CA VAL A 567 -21.19 -12.54 -10.85
C VAL A 567 -20.80 -13.60 -11.88
N ALA A 568 -20.30 -14.78 -11.49
CA ALA A 568 -19.75 -15.78 -12.41
C ALA A 568 -20.73 -16.24 -13.50
N HIS A 569 -22.04 -16.15 -13.24
CA HIS A 569 -23.09 -16.50 -14.20
C HIS A 569 -23.44 -15.36 -15.18
N LEU A 570 -23.00 -14.13 -14.91
CA LEU A 570 -23.32 -12.95 -15.69
C LEU A 570 -22.46 -12.88 -16.97
N PRO A 571 -23.01 -12.44 -18.11
CA PRO A 571 -22.28 -12.39 -19.38
C PRO A 571 -20.96 -11.61 -19.33
N ALA A 572 -20.93 -10.47 -18.62
CA ALA A 572 -19.75 -9.60 -18.51
C ALA A 572 -18.54 -10.29 -17.85
N TRP A 573 -18.76 -11.34 -17.06
CA TRP A 573 -17.72 -12.02 -16.28
C TRP A 573 -17.23 -13.30 -16.92
N LYS A 574 -17.88 -13.80 -17.98
CA LYS A 574 -17.49 -15.04 -18.66
C LYS A 574 -16.09 -14.98 -19.26
N ASP A 575 -15.72 -13.82 -19.77
CA ASP A 575 -14.41 -13.57 -20.39
C ASP A 575 -13.42 -12.92 -19.42
N MET A 576 -13.81 -12.69 -18.16
CA MET A 576 -12.92 -12.14 -17.15
C MET A 576 -11.86 -13.18 -16.77
N ARG A 577 -10.58 -12.82 -16.96
CA ARG A 577 -9.45 -13.73 -16.70
C ARG A 577 -9.51 -14.29 -15.27
N GLY A 578 -9.36 -15.61 -15.14
CA GLY A 578 -9.31 -16.31 -13.86
C GLY A 578 -10.66 -16.48 -13.15
N MET A 579 -11.78 -16.39 -13.90
CA MET A 579 -13.14 -16.63 -13.41
C MET A 579 -13.73 -17.96 -13.88
N ASP A 580 -12.94 -18.79 -14.56
CA ASP A 580 -13.33 -20.12 -15.03
C ASP A 580 -13.28 -21.20 -13.92
N VAL A 581 -12.54 -20.94 -12.84
CA VAL A 581 -12.41 -21.84 -11.68
C VAL A 581 -12.90 -21.14 -10.41
N PRO A 582 -13.85 -21.75 -9.66
CA PRO A 582 -14.34 -21.17 -8.41
C PRO A 582 -13.31 -21.26 -7.27
N PRO A 583 -13.45 -20.43 -6.23
CA PRO A 583 -12.46 -20.31 -5.16
C PRO A 583 -12.02 -21.62 -4.50
N GLU A 584 -12.98 -22.46 -4.15
CA GLU A 584 -12.77 -23.71 -3.44
C GLU A 584 -12.04 -24.78 -4.26
N LYS A 585 -11.92 -24.58 -5.58
CA LYS A 585 -11.20 -25.48 -6.50
C LYS A 585 -9.83 -24.98 -6.90
N ILE A 586 -9.44 -23.77 -6.47
CA ILE A 586 -8.12 -23.21 -6.75
C ILE A 586 -6.98 -23.91 -6.00
N PRO A 587 -7.10 -24.34 -4.73
CA PRO A 587 -5.99 -24.97 -4.03
C PRO A 587 -5.41 -26.18 -4.79
N ASP A 588 -4.09 -26.28 -4.90
CA ASP A 588 -3.44 -27.50 -5.44
C ASP A 588 -3.44 -28.66 -4.43
N SER A 589 -2.81 -29.78 -4.81
CA SER A 589 -2.69 -30.97 -3.95
C SER A 589 -1.97 -30.73 -2.62
N GLU A 590 -1.13 -29.69 -2.53
CA GLU A 590 -0.48 -29.26 -1.29
C GLU A 590 -1.28 -28.18 -0.55
N GLY A 591 -2.40 -27.74 -1.13
CA GLY A 591 -3.27 -26.72 -0.59
C GLY A 591 -2.79 -25.28 -0.87
N ARG A 592 -1.88 -25.05 -1.81
CA ARG A 592 -1.39 -23.70 -2.20
C ARG A 592 -2.39 -23.02 -3.14
N VAL A 593 -2.56 -21.71 -2.97
CA VAL A 593 -3.64 -20.92 -3.63
C VAL A 593 -3.14 -20.02 -4.76
N MET A 594 -1.96 -19.41 -4.60
CA MET A 594 -1.38 -18.46 -5.58
C MET A 594 -1.14 -19.17 -6.94
N SER A 595 -1.76 -18.66 -8.00
CA SER A 595 -1.76 -19.30 -9.32
C SER A 595 -2.17 -18.34 -10.44
N GLY A 596 -1.81 -18.69 -11.68
CA GLY A 596 -2.20 -17.97 -12.90
C GLY A 596 -1.38 -16.72 -13.18
N ASP A 597 -0.43 -16.36 -12.31
CA ASP A 597 0.40 -15.18 -12.47
C ASP A 597 1.47 -15.41 -13.54
N VAL A 598 1.77 -14.36 -14.32
CA VAL A 598 2.75 -14.42 -15.41
C VAL A 598 3.68 -13.21 -15.39
N PHE A 599 4.99 -13.47 -15.42
CA PHE A 599 6.06 -12.50 -15.29
C PHE A 599 7.03 -12.67 -16.46
N THR A 600 6.93 -11.77 -17.44
CA THR A 600 7.73 -11.88 -18.67
C THR A 600 8.27 -10.54 -19.14
N ARG A 601 9.43 -10.55 -19.81
CA ARG A 601 10.02 -9.34 -20.42
C ARG A 601 10.26 -8.22 -19.42
N ASN A 602 10.56 -8.52 -18.16
CA ASN A 602 10.90 -7.49 -17.19
C ASN A 602 12.43 -7.33 -17.08
N ILE A 603 12.87 -6.14 -16.69
CA ILE A 603 14.25 -5.84 -16.32
C ILE A 603 14.31 -5.72 -14.80
N ILE A 604 15.22 -6.47 -14.18
CA ILE A 604 15.41 -6.50 -12.73
C ILE A 604 16.88 -6.20 -12.45
N ALA A 605 17.20 -5.02 -11.89
CA ALA A 605 18.59 -4.62 -11.67
C ALA A 605 18.86 -3.96 -10.30
N TRP A 606 19.92 -4.38 -9.59
CA TRP A 606 20.20 -3.85 -8.24
C TRP A 606 21.67 -3.97 -7.83
N LYS A 607 22.15 -3.00 -7.06
CA LYS A 607 23.55 -2.92 -6.59
C LYS A 607 23.76 -3.57 -5.21
N ASN A 608 22.75 -3.59 -4.33
CA ASN A 608 22.89 -4.07 -2.95
C ASN A 608 23.29 -5.57 -2.91
N PRO A 609 24.50 -5.94 -2.44
CA PRO A 609 25.00 -7.32 -2.45
C PRO A 609 24.19 -8.29 -1.57
N GLU A 610 23.44 -7.77 -0.59
CA GLU A 610 22.62 -8.59 0.31
C GLU A 610 21.18 -8.77 -0.19
N ALA A 611 20.74 -7.97 -1.16
CA ALA A 611 19.40 -8.06 -1.70
C ALA A 611 19.25 -9.27 -2.65
N LYS A 612 18.05 -9.86 -2.65
CA LYS A 612 17.70 -10.99 -3.52
C LYS A 612 17.01 -10.52 -4.80
N ALA A 613 17.07 -11.31 -5.86
CA ALA A 613 16.23 -11.10 -7.04
C ALA A 613 14.74 -11.23 -6.67
N LEU A 614 14.41 -12.29 -5.92
CA LEU A 614 13.05 -12.57 -5.48
C LEU A 614 13.00 -13.30 -4.15
N ASN A 615 11.82 -13.28 -3.52
CA ASN A 615 11.45 -14.14 -2.41
C ASN A 615 10.06 -14.73 -2.65
N VAL A 616 9.96 -16.06 -2.64
CA VAL A 616 8.71 -16.79 -2.87
C VAL A 616 8.38 -17.71 -1.68
N VAL A 617 7.14 -17.68 -1.22
CA VAL A 617 6.64 -18.49 -0.09
C VAL A 617 5.31 -19.14 -0.51
N ASN A 618 5.11 -20.45 -0.24
CA ASN A 618 3.93 -21.22 -0.66
C ASN A 618 3.57 -21.03 -2.14
N PHE A 619 4.59 -20.95 -2.97
CA PHE A 619 4.48 -20.62 -4.38
C PHE A 619 4.63 -21.89 -5.21
N ASN A 620 3.74 -22.11 -6.18
CA ASN A 620 3.83 -23.23 -7.10
C ASN A 620 4.35 -22.75 -8.47
N PRO A 621 5.59 -23.07 -8.87
CA PRO A 621 6.17 -22.61 -10.13
C PRO A 621 5.55 -23.27 -11.37
N GLU A 622 4.84 -24.39 -11.25
CA GLU A 622 4.12 -25.00 -12.38
C GLU A 622 2.83 -24.26 -12.71
N ARG A 623 2.28 -23.50 -11.74
CA ARG A 623 1.03 -22.75 -11.88
C ARG A 623 1.22 -21.26 -12.08
N ASN A 624 2.46 -20.79 -12.06
CA ASN A 624 2.81 -19.38 -12.18
C ASN A 624 4.04 -19.28 -13.08
N HIS A 625 3.93 -18.54 -14.16
CA HIS A 625 4.95 -18.50 -15.20
C HIS A 625 5.93 -17.35 -14.95
N PHE A 626 7.20 -17.68 -14.73
CA PHE A 626 8.31 -16.73 -14.59
C PHE A 626 9.36 -17.06 -15.64
N ASP A 627 9.42 -16.29 -16.71
CA ASP A 627 10.35 -16.55 -17.81
C ASP A 627 10.62 -15.31 -18.68
N ASP A 628 11.61 -15.35 -19.56
CA ASP A 628 11.94 -14.28 -20.51
C ASP A 628 12.26 -12.92 -19.85
N ASN A 629 12.87 -12.91 -18.67
CA ASN A 629 13.26 -11.70 -17.95
C ASN A 629 14.77 -11.44 -18.05
N LEU A 630 15.19 -10.19 -17.81
CA LEU A 630 16.59 -9.79 -17.74
C LEU A 630 16.95 -9.45 -16.29
N TYR A 631 17.95 -10.14 -15.75
CA TYR A 631 18.49 -9.90 -14.41
C TYR A 631 19.88 -9.26 -14.48
N TRP A 632 20.11 -8.23 -13.66
CA TRP A 632 21.42 -7.59 -13.55
C TRP A 632 21.76 -7.21 -12.12
N HIS A 633 22.65 -8.00 -11.52
CA HIS A 633 23.17 -7.71 -10.18
C HIS A 633 24.58 -7.10 -10.24
N TYR A 634 24.85 -6.25 -11.25
CA TYR A 634 26.12 -5.53 -11.39
C TYR A 634 27.37 -6.43 -11.31
N GLY A 635 27.29 -7.61 -11.96
CA GLY A 635 28.36 -8.61 -11.97
C GLY A 635 28.41 -9.53 -10.74
N LEU A 636 27.54 -9.35 -9.76
CA LEU A 636 27.40 -10.24 -8.60
C LEU A 636 26.50 -11.45 -8.90
N PRO A 637 26.64 -12.57 -8.14
CA PRO A 637 25.78 -13.74 -8.29
C PRO A 637 24.32 -13.44 -7.96
N ILE A 638 23.38 -13.93 -8.77
CA ILE A 638 21.94 -13.79 -8.50
C ILE A 638 21.53 -14.67 -7.30
N LYS A 639 20.99 -14.03 -6.26
CA LYS A 639 20.43 -14.68 -5.07
C LYS A 639 18.91 -14.82 -5.21
N THR A 640 18.37 -16.02 -5.04
CA THR A 640 16.92 -16.33 -5.13
C THR A 640 16.38 -17.00 -3.87
N GLY A 641 17.26 -17.49 -2.99
CA GLY A 641 16.91 -18.33 -1.84
C GLY A 641 16.46 -19.74 -2.21
N GLN A 642 16.40 -20.10 -3.50
CA GLN A 642 15.98 -21.41 -3.96
C GLN A 642 17.16 -22.35 -4.15
N ARG A 643 16.97 -23.62 -3.79
CA ARG A 643 17.96 -24.69 -3.95
C ARG A 643 17.28 -25.93 -4.52
N LYS A 644 17.84 -26.48 -5.59
CA LYS A 644 17.40 -27.73 -6.21
C LYS A 644 18.61 -28.64 -6.44
N ALA A 645 18.42 -29.94 -6.30
CA ALA A 645 19.45 -30.90 -6.68
C ALA A 645 19.61 -30.91 -8.20
N GLY A 646 20.85 -30.90 -8.68
CA GLY A 646 21.15 -31.10 -10.09
C GLY A 646 20.94 -32.54 -10.54
N LYS A 647 21.48 -32.87 -11.72
CA LYS A 647 21.47 -34.23 -12.24
C LYS A 647 22.27 -35.16 -11.32
N VAL A 648 21.80 -36.39 -11.14
CA VAL A 648 22.56 -37.44 -10.44
C VAL A 648 23.82 -37.79 -11.23
N ILE A 649 24.97 -37.73 -10.55
CA ILE A 649 26.30 -37.97 -11.13
C ILE A 649 27.06 -39.11 -10.45
N GLY A 650 26.48 -39.71 -9.42
CA GLY A 650 27.02 -40.87 -8.71
C GLY A 650 25.97 -41.97 -8.52
N GLY A 651 26.40 -43.13 -8.03
CA GLY A 651 25.48 -44.17 -7.57
C GLY A 651 24.89 -43.87 -6.20
N ASN A 652 23.96 -44.73 -5.75
CA ASN A 652 23.42 -44.66 -4.39
C ASN A 652 24.51 -44.99 -3.35
N LEU A 653 24.78 -44.04 -2.46
CA LEU A 653 25.75 -44.09 -1.37
C LEU A 653 25.14 -44.56 -0.04
N ALA A 654 23.82 -44.76 0.02
CA ALA A 654 23.15 -45.20 1.24
C ALA A 654 23.54 -46.66 1.58
N PRO A 655 24.05 -46.94 2.80
CA PRO A 655 24.33 -48.30 3.26
C PRO A 655 23.04 -49.11 3.39
N ASN A 656 23.06 -50.37 2.94
CA ASN A 656 21.91 -51.28 2.94
C ASN A 656 20.55 -50.61 2.58
N PRO A 657 20.42 -50.02 1.36
CA PRO A 657 19.36 -49.06 1.04
C PRO A 657 17.95 -49.67 0.95
N HIS A 658 17.86 -50.98 0.74
CA HIS A 658 16.61 -51.73 0.65
C HIS A 658 16.36 -52.60 1.90
N PHE A 659 17.18 -52.44 2.94
CA PHE A 659 17.08 -53.18 4.20
C PHE A 659 16.89 -54.70 3.99
N LYS A 660 17.72 -55.33 3.15
CA LYS A 660 17.60 -56.76 2.82
C LYS A 660 18.58 -57.66 3.58
N SER A 661 19.59 -57.07 4.21
CA SER A 661 20.53 -57.79 5.07
C SER A 661 20.35 -57.40 6.53
N GLY A 662 20.27 -58.40 7.42
CA GLY A 662 19.98 -58.23 8.84
C GLY A 662 19.05 -59.31 9.40
N GLY A 663 18.92 -59.37 10.73
CA GLY A 663 17.94 -60.23 11.38
C GLY A 663 16.55 -59.58 11.39
N VAL A 664 15.49 -60.35 11.13
CA VAL A 664 14.10 -59.86 11.26
C VAL A 664 13.86 -59.37 12.69
N ASN A 665 13.25 -58.18 12.84
CA ASN A 665 13.08 -57.44 14.09
C ASN A 665 14.37 -56.97 14.79
N ALA A 666 15.53 -57.08 14.13
CA ALA A 666 16.76 -56.39 14.52
C ALA A 666 17.04 -55.24 13.55
N LEU A 667 17.85 -54.26 13.96
CA LEU A 667 18.26 -53.21 13.03
C LEU A 667 18.95 -53.84 11.80
N PRO A 668 18.66 -53.34 10.58
CA PRO A 668 19.34 -53.81 9.38
C PRO A 668 20.86 -53.72 9.54
N GLU A 669 21.60 -54.61 8.87
CA GLU A 669 23.07 -54.47 8.81
C GLU A 669 23.42 -53.08 8.28
N GLU A 670 24.50 -52.49 8.82
CA GLU A 670 24.94 -51.12 8.54
C GLU A 670 24.01 -50.01 9.07
N TRP A 671 23.06 -50.33 9.94
CA TRP A 671 22.23 -49.37 10.67
C TRP A 671 22.32 -49.61 12.18
N GLN A 672 22.28 -48.53 12.94
CA GLN A 672 22.45 -48.56 14.39
C GLN A 672 21.61 -47.48 15.09
N TRP A 673 21.39 -47.68 16.38
CA TRP A 673 20.82 -46.65 17.23
C TRP A 673 21.79 -45.49 17.39
N GLN A 674 21.29 -44.26 17.22
CA GLN A 674 21.93 -43.09 17.81
C GLN A 674 21.37 -42.82 19.19
N ILE A 675 20.03 -42.75 19.29
CA ILE A 675 19.31 -42.62 20.55
C ILE A 675 18.33 -43.79 20.65
N HIS A 676 18.60 -44.67 21.62
CA HIS A 676 17.69 -45.75 21.98
C HIS A 676 16.96 -45.35 23.27
N THR A 677 15.70 -44.93 23.16
CA THR A 677 14.88 -44.60 24.32
C THR A 677 14.36 -45.87 25.01
N PRO A 678 14.14 -45.85 26.33
CA PRO A 678 13.55 -46.98 27.04
C PRO A 678 12.21 -47.38 26.43
N GLY A 679 12.05 -48.66 26.07
CA GLY A 679 10.84 -49.18 25.43
C GLY A 679 10.76 -48.96 23.92
N GLY A 680 11.70 -48.21 23.32
CA GLY A 680 11.80 -48.06 21.87
C GLY A 680 12.34 -49.33 21.20
N THR A 681 11.69 -49.73 20.12
CA THR A 681 12.13 -50.83 19.27
C THR A 681 12.28 -50.34 17.83
N ALA A 682 13.26 -50.88 17.12
CA ALA A 682 13.44 -50.66 15.70
C ALA A 682 14.01 -51.93 15.09
N GLY A 683 13.57 -52.24 13.88
CA GLY A 683 14.05 -53.42 13.20
C GLY A 683 13.51 -53.57 11.79
N MET A 684 14.18 -54.45 11.06
CA MET A 684 13.83 -54.83 9.72
C MET A 684 12.59 -55.73 9.75
N ILE A 685 11.60 -55.40 8.93
CA ILE A 685 10.47 -56.27 8.59
C ILE A 685 10.48 -56.52 7.09
N GLU A 686 9.86 -57.61 6.66
CA GLU A 686 9.73 -57.94 5.25
C GLU A 686 8.24 -57.94 4.88
N GLN A 687 7.88 -57.22 3.83
CA GLN A 687 6.52 -57.15 3.32
C GLN A 687 6.57 -57.12 1.79
N ASN A 688 5.90 -58.07 1.12
CA ASN A 688 5.87 -58.16 -0.35
C ASN A 688 7.28 -58.18 -1.01
N ASP A 689 8.22 -58.96 -0.47
CA ASP A 689 9.63 -59.06 -0.92
C ASP A 689 10.46 -57.75 -0.81
N GLU A 690 9.94 -56.78 -0.05
CA GLU A 690 10.59 -55.51 0.26
C GLU A 690 11.06 -55.49 1.72
N GLY A 691 12.31 -55.07 1.94
CA GLY A 691 12.86 -54.83 3.26
C GLY A 691 12.49 -53.44 3.76
N ILE A 692 11.93 -53.36 4.96
CA ILE A 692 11.41 -52.12 5.54
C ILE A 692 12.03 -51.93 6.91
N LEU A 693 12.54 -50.73 7.18
CA LEU A 693 12.92 -50.31 8.52
C LEU A 693 11.69 -49.83 9.29
N ARG A 694 11.33 -50.53 10.37
CA ARG A 694 10.31 -50.07 11.33
C ARG A 694 11.00 -49.40 12.52
N ILE A 695 10.51 -48.23 12.95
CA ILE A 695 10.92 -47.53 14.17
C ILE A 695 9.68 -47.25 15.00
N ASP A 696 9.57 -47.86 16.17
CA ASP A 696 8.41 -47.74 17.05
C ASP A 696 8.54 -46.50 17.93
N ALA A 697 7.44 -45.78 18.14
CA ALA A 697 7.40 -44.60 19.01
C ALA A 697 7.76 -44.95 20.46
N ALA A 698 8.65 -44.14 21.05
CA ALA A 698 9.00 -44.24 22.47
C ALA A 698 9.48 -42.88 22.97
N PHE A 699 8.59 -41.89 22.95
CA PHE A 699 8.87 -40.54 23.43
C PHE A 699 8.99 -40.52 24.95
N ASN A 700 10.07 -39.92 25.46
CA ASN A 700 10.38 -39.82 26.88
C ASN A 700 10.22 -38.38 27.38
N HIS A 701 9.07 -38.07 27.96
CA HIS A 701 8.75 -36.74 28.50
C HIS A 701 9.64 -36.31 29.69
N GLU A 702 10.37 -37.23 30.33
CA GLU A 702 11.26 -36.91 31.46
C GLU A 702 12.58 -36.27 31.01
N LYS A 703 12.94 -36.41 29.72
CA LYS A 703 14.17 -35.86 29.16
C LYS A 703 13.89 -34.63 28.31
N LYS A 704 14.71 -33.58 28.50
CA LYS A 704 14.67 -32.35 27.69
C LYS A 704 15.34 -32.49 26.31
N ARG A 705 16.13 -33.55 26.08
CA ARG A 705 16.84 -33.87 24.83
C ARG A 705 17.03 -35.37 24.71
N ASP A 706 17.34 -35.86 23.50
CA ASP A 706 17.57 -37.29 23.25
C ASP A 706 16.42 -38.16 23.79
N ASN A 707 15.21 -37.68 23.53
CA ASN A 707 13.98 -38.13 24.16
C ASN A 707 13.05 -38.88 23.21
N TYR A 708 13.51 -39.24 22.02
CA TYR A 708 12.79 -40.10 21.10
C TYR A 708 13.77 -40.99 20.31
N PRO A 709 13.28 -42.09 19.72
CA PRO A 709 14.06 -42.99 18.87
C PRO A 709 14.73 -42.27 17.70
N ILE A 710 16.05 -42.48 17.56
CA ILE A 710 16.84 -42.01 16.41
C ILE A 710 17.70 -43.17 15.90
N VAL A 711 17.53 -43.50 14.62
CA VAL A 711 18.28 -44.54 13.91
C VAL A 711 19.16 -43.89 12.85
N ILE A 712 20.41 -44.34 12.76
CA ILE A 712 21.41 -43.83 11.82
C ILE A 712 22.07 -44.94 11.03
N SER A 713 22.51 -44.63 9.82
CA SER A 713 23.37 -45.52 9.04
C SER A 713 24.78 -45.60 9.62
N HIS A 714 25.57 -46.54 9.10
CA HIS A 714 27.03 -46.50 9.16
C HIS A 714 27.59 -45.25 8.46
N GLU A 715 28.87 -45.00 8.69
CA GLU A 715 29.56 -43.85 8.12
C GLU A 715 29.66 -43.91 6.60
N ILE A 716 29.33 -42.80 5.96
CA ILE A 716 29.34 -42.58 4.52
C ILE A 716 30.32 -41.44 4.25
N GLU A 717 31.26 -41.65 3.34
CA GLU A 717 32.19 -40.59 2.94
C GLU A 717 31.51 -39.61 1.98
N LEU A 718 31.35 -38.36 2.38
CA LEU A 718 30.80 -37.28 1.54
C LEU A 718 31.81 -36.14 1.42
N LYS A 719 31.74 -35.40 0.31
CA LYS A 719 32.71 -34.36 -0.03
C LYS A 719 32.20 -32.98 0.39
N PRO A 720 32.98 -32.21 1.19
CA PRO A 720 32.70 -30.78 1.39
C PRO A 720 32.57 -30.03 0.06
N GLY A 721 31.53 -29.20 -0.07
CA GLY A 721 31.20 -28.44 -1.28
C GLY A 721 30.40 -29.19 -2.34
N ALA A 722 30.25 -30.52 -2.23
CA ALA A 722 29.40 -31.28 -3.14
C ALA A 722 27.92 -31.22 -2.73
N ALA A 723 27.04 -31.34 -3.73
CA ALA A 723 25.60 -31.39 -3.56
C ALA A 723 25.10 -32.85 -3.62
N TYR A 724 24.10 -33.15 -2.82
CA TYR A 724 23.51 -34.48 -2.68
C TYR A 724 21.99 -34.41 -2.66
N ARG A 725 21.38 -35.53 -3.02
CA ARG A 725 19.94 -35.78 -2.92
C ARG A 725 19.72 -37.00 -2.04
N LEU A 726 18.87 -36.86 -1.02
CA LEU A 726 18.46 -37.94 -0.11
C LEU A 726 16.97 -38.25 -0.33
N LYS A 727 16.65 -39.52 -0.54
CA LYS A 727 15.30 -40.04 -0.71
C LYS A 727 15.00 -41.16 0.26
N ALA A 728 13.74 -41.28 0.63
CA ALA A 728 13.17 -42.51 1.18
C ALA A 728 11.66 -42.55 0.92
N ARG A 729 11.11 -43.75 0.76
CA ARG A 729 9.67 -43.99 0.92
C ARG A 729 9.38 -44.12 2.40
N MET A 730 8.34 -43.44 2.89
CA MET A 730 7.94 -43.52 4.30
C MET A 730 6.43 -43.54 4.47
N HIS A 731 5.95 -44.24 5.50
CA HIS A 731 4.57 -44.14 6.00
C HIS A 731 4.54 -44.41 7.52
N THR A 732 3.35 -44.30 8.12
CA THR A 732 3.09 -44.66 9.52
C THR A 732 1.79 -45.47 9.65
N ASP A 733 1.55 -46.09 10.79
CA ASP A 733 0.31 -46.83 11.10
C ASP A 733 -0.75 -45.97 11.83
N VAL A 734 -0.39 -44.74 12.22
CA VAL A 734 -1.32 -43.71 12.72
C VAL A 734 -1.77 -42.78 11.59
N ASP A 735 -2.80 -41.96 11.82
CA ASP A 735 -3.38 -41.12 10.75
C ASP A 735 -2.35 -40.17 10.10
N SER A 736 -1.51 -39.53 10.92
CA SER A 736 -0.29 -38.86 10.47
C SER A 736 0.62 -38.53 11.64
N ALA A 737 1.92 -38.40 11.37
CA ALA A 737 2.90 -37.91 12.33
C ALA A 737 4.07 -37.22 11.62
N LYS A 738 4.90 -36.50 12.38
CA LYS A 738 6.14 -35.89 11.88
C LYS A 738 7.30 -36.86 12.08
N ALA A 739 8.01 -37.16 11.00
CA ALA A 739 9.33 -37.79 11.01
C ALA A 739 10.37 -36.79 10.49
N SER A 740 11.66 -37.06 10.70
CA SER A 740 12.72 -36.35 9.97
C SER A 740 13.64 -37.33 9.27
N LEU A 741 14.08 -36.95 8.06
CA LEU A 741 15.11 -37.62 7.28
C LEU A 741 16.20 -36.62 6.96
N MET A 742 17.45 -36.92 7.30
CA MET A 742 18.58 -36.01 7.07
C MET A 742 19.91 -36.74 6.94
N VAL A 743 20.94 -36.03 6.49
CA VAL A 743 22.34 -36.41 6.64
C VAL A 743 22.96 -35.59 7.75
N GLN A 744 23.74 -36.24 8.62
CA GLN A 744 24.45 -35.57 9.70
C GLN A 744 25.95 -35.86 9.69
N PHE A 745 26.71 -34.90 10.22
CA PHE A 745 28.08 -35.04 10.67
C PHE A 745 28.12 -34.78 12.18
N TYR A 746 28.80 -35.64 12.92
CA TYR A 746 28.97 -35.47 14.35
C TYR A 746 30.40 -35.78 14.76
N LEU A 747 31.07 -34.78 15.34
CA LEU A 747 32.35 -34.88 16.00
C LEU A 747 32.15 -34.67 17.50
N PRO A 748 32.32 -35.69 18.35
CA PRO A 748 32.15 -35.54 19.79
C PRO A 748 33.26 -34.63 20.38
N PRO A 749 32.96 -33.90 21.47
CA PRO A 749 33.99 -33.16 22.21
C PRO A 749 35.09 -34.12 22.69
N LYS A 750 36.36 -33.73 22.53
CA LYS A 750 37.51 -34.54 22.97
C LYS A 750 38.65 -33.64 23.45
N ASN A 751 39.30 -34.00 24.56
CA ASN A 751 40.49 -33.32 25.09
C ASN A 751 40.33 -31.79 25.25
N GLY A 752 39.16 -31.32 25.67
CA GLY A 752 38.88 -29.89 25.89
C GLY A 752 38.53 -29.10 24.62
N GLN A 753 38.52 -29.71 23.43
CA GLN A 753 37.96 -29.09 22.23
C GLN A 753 36.43 -29.24 22.18
N PRO A 754 35.69 -28.19 21.79
CA PRO A 754 34.25 -28.29 21.61
C PRO A 754 33.93 -29.29 20.48
N GLY A 755 32.86 -30.07 20.65
CA GLY A 755 32.37 -30.93 19.57
C GLY A 755 31.79 -30.11 18.42
N HIS A 756 31.63 -30.74 17.26
CA HIS A 756 31.01 -30.13 16.08
C HIS A 756 29.86 -30.98 15.60
N PHE A 757 28.68 -30.38 15.44
CA PHE A 757 27.53 -31.04 14.85
C PHE A 757 27.06 -30.24 13.65
N TRP A 758 26.81 -30.94 12.56
CA TRP A 758 26.17 -30.39 11.39
C TRP A 758 25.14 -31.39 10.88
N ALA A 759 24.02 -30.90 10.39
CA ALA A 759 23.06 -31.69 9.64
C ALA A 759 22.63 -30.89 8.41
N SER A 760 22.33 -31.61 7.32
CA SER A 760 21.48 -31.04 6.27
C SER A 760 20.20 -30.56 6.95
N ALA A 761 19.74 -29.34 6.64
CA ALA A 761 18.57 -28.75 7.29
C ALA A 761 17.46 -29.79 7.47
N PRO A 762 16.89 -29.96 8.68
CA PRO A 762 16.02 -31.09 8.98
C PRO A 762 14.83 -31.05 8.04
N ALA A 763 14.67 -32.14 7.31
CA ALA A 763 13.62 -32.32 6.36
C ALA A 763 12.47 -32.99 7.09
N GLU A 764 11.67 -32.17 7.79
CA GLU A 764 10.45 -32.64 8.45
C GLU A 764 9.50 -33.21 7.41
N ALA A 765 9.24 -34.51 7.49
CA ALA A 765 8.29 -35.23 6.66
C ALA A 765 7.01 -35.46 7.46
N LYS A 766 5.88 -34.96 6.96
CA LYS A 766 4.57 -35.39 7.46
C LYS A 766 4.19 -36.68 6.76
N VAL A 767 4.37 -37.80 7.45
CA VAL A 767 4.01 -39.13 6.95
C VAL A 767 2.55 -39.45 7.29
N THR A 768 1.86 -40.15 6.39
CA THR A 768 0.49 -40.64 6.58
C THR A 768 0.45 -42.17 6.55
N LYS A 769 -0.75 -42.76 6.49
CA LYS A 769 -0.93 -44.21 6.32
C LYS A 769 -0.51 -44.74 4.96
N ASP A 770 -0.45 -43.87 3.95
CA ASP A 770 -0.05 -44.24 2.60
C ASP A 770 1.46 -44.10 2.44
N TRP A 771 2.06 -44.96 1.61
CA TRP A 771 3.46 -44.82 1.22
C TRP A 771 3.66 -43.53 0.41
N GLN A 772 4.61 -42.70 0.85
CA GLN A 772 4.97 -41.45 0.17
C GLN A 772 6.49 -41.42 -0.04
N GLU A 773 6.94 -41.01 -1.23
CA GLU A 773 8.36 -40.70 -1.47
C GLU A 773 8.65 -39.28 -0.98
N PHE A 774 9.73 -39.13 -0.21
CA PHE A 774 10.26 -37.84 0.20
C PHE A 774 11.65 -37.65 -0.41
N GLU A 775 11.91 -36.48 -0.99
CA GLU A 775 13.18 -36.11 -1.61
C GLU A 775 13.72 -34.81 -1.02
N PHE A 776 15.00 -34.78 -0.65
CA PHE A 776 15.66 -33.63 -0.07
C PHE A 776 17.01 -33.35 -0.72
N ALA A 777 17.21 -32.12 -1.20
CA ALA A 777 18.45 -31.66 -1.79
C ALA A 777 19.24 -30.80 -0.81
N PHE A 778 20.55 -31.01 -0.70
CA PHE A 778 21.42 -30.23 0.17
C PHE A 778 22.87 -30.21 -0.35
N SER A 779 23.68 -29.27 0.15
CA SER A 779 25.12 -29.26 -0.08
C SER A 779 25.87 -29.38 1.23
N ILE A 780 26.99 -30.10 1.23
CA ILE A 780 27.90 -30.09 2.36
C ILE A 780 28.65 -28.76 2.35
N PRO A 781 28.76 -28.01 3.47
CA PRO A 781 29.48 -26.75 3.52
C PRO A 781 30.90 -26.89 3.00
N ALA A 782 31.32 -25.97 2.13
CA ALA A 782 32.70 -25.86 1.66
C ALA A 782 33.57 -25.09 2.68
N LYS A 783 34.90 -25.18 2.54
CA LYS A 783 35.83 -24.41 3.38
C LYS A 783 35.55 -22.92 3.27
N GLY A 784 35.28 -22.26 4.40
CA GLY A 784 34.90 -20.85 4.47
C GLY A 784 33.40 -20.59 4.56
N GLU A 785 32.55 -21.61 4.36
CA GLU A 785 31.11 -21.51 4.55
C GLU A 785 30.70 -21.79 6.00
N LYS A 786 29.59 -21.17 6.44
CA LYS A 786 29.04 -21.38 7.78
C LYS A 786 28.67 -22.85 7.98
N GLY A 787 29.19 -23.45 9.06
CA GLY A 787 28.93 -24.85 9.42
C GLY A 787 30.01 -25.84 8.97
N TYR A 788 30.99 -25.40 8.15
CA TYR A 788 32.15 -26.20 7.77
C TYR A 788 33.06 -26.52 8.96
N HIS A 789 33.66 -27.71 8.95
CA HIS A 789 34.73 -28.13 9.86
C HIS A 789 35.71 -29.06 9.12
N GLU A 790 37.01 -28.98 9.40
CA GLU A 790 38.05 -29.71 8.65
C GLU A 790 37.91 -31.25 8.73
N ALA A 791 37.28 -31.74 9.79
CA ALA A 791 37.00 -33.16 9.99
C ALA A 791 35.76 -33.70 9.24
N MET A 792 35.01 -32.85 8.52
CA MET A 792 33.80 -33.24 7.78
C MET A 792 34.16 -34.14 6.59
N LYS A 793 34.14 -35.45 6.83
CA LYS A 793 34.39 -36.51 5.84
C LYS A 793 33.35 -37.62 5.94
N ASN A 794 33.11 -38.10 7.16
CA ASN A 794 32.23 -39.23 7.44
C ASN A 794 30.89 -38.75 8.00
N PHE A 795 29.83 -39.03 7.27
CA PHE A 795 28.47 -38.63 7.57
C PHE A 795 27.58 -39.85 7.80
N ARG A 796 26.36 -39.64 8.27
CA ARG A 796 25.37 -40.72 8.47
C ARG A 796 24.00 -40.24 8.03
N ILE A 797 23.23 -41.10 7.36
CA ILE A 797 21.80 -40.89 7.16
C ILE A 797 21.11 -41.10 8.50
N ARG A 798 20.11 -40.27 8.80
CA ARG A 798 19.43 -40.23 10.09
C ARG A 798 17.92 -40.16 9.91
N PHE A 799 17.22 -41.06 10.61
CA PHE A 799 15.79 -41.05 10.79
C PHE A 799 15.43 -40.71 12.24
N ASP A 800 14.57 -39.71 12.40
CA ASP A 800 14.03 -39.30 13.70
C ASP A 800 12.54 -39.63 13.77
N TRP A 801 12.13 -40.32 14.83
CA TRP A 801 10.73 -40.63 15.09
C TRP A 801 10.23 -40.03 16.42
N PRO A 802 9.90 -38.73 16.45
CA PRO A 802 9.44 -38.03 17.64
C PRO A 802 7.95 -38.27 17.95
N ALA A 803 7.28 -39.21 17.28
CA ALA A 803 5.87 -39.50 17.56
C ALA A 803 5.68 -40.10 18.95
N GLU A 804 4.55 -39.81 19.59
CA GLU A 804 4.19 -40.39 20.89
C GLU A 804 3.65 -41.82 20.78
N LYS A 805 3.13 -42.20 19.60
CA LYS A 805 2.53 -43.51 19.33
C LYS A 805 2.69 -43.90 17.87
N GLY A 806 2.53 -45.20 17.60
CA GLY A 806 2.66 -45.76 16.26
C GLY A 806 4.11 -45.93 15.83
N SER A 807 4.29 -46.32 14.58
CA SER A 807 5.59 -46.68 14.03
C SER A 807 5.86 -45.90 12.75
N LEU A 808 7.12 -45.53 12.53
CA LEU A 808 7.62 -45.09 11.23
C LEU A 808 8.07 -46.32 10.46
N TYR A 809 7.66 -46.40 9.20
CA TYR A 809 8.11 -47.40 8.24
C TYR A 809 8.85 -46.67 7.14
N ALA A 810 10.09 -47.07 6.85
CA ALA A 810 10.93 -46.48 5.81
C ALA A 810 11.48 -47.56 4.88
N ALA A 811 11.55 -47.26 3.59
CA ALA A 811 12.07 -48.15 2.56
C ALA A 811 12.72 -47.36 1.41
N ASP A 812 13.46 -48.07 0.55
CA ASP A 812 14.14 -47.52 -0.64
C ASP A 812 14.93 -46.22 -0.37
N VAL A 813 15.89 -46.30 0.55
CA VAL A 813 16.74 -45.15 0.88
C VAL A 813 17.74 -44.91 -0.25
N ALA A 814 17.79 -43.69 -0.78
CA ALA A 814 18.79 -43.31 -1.76
C ALA A 814 19.52 -42.03 -1.36
N LEU A 815 20.85 -42.08 -1.28
CA LEU A 815 21.70 -40.90 -1.11
C LEU A 815 22.62 -40.79 -2.32
N GLU A 816 22.39 -39.79 -3.18
CA GLU A 816 23.06 -39.69 -4.48
C GLU A 816 23.80 -38.37 -4.60
N GLU A 817 25.04 -38.40 -5.11
CA GLU A 817 25.78 -37.18 -5.47
C GLU A 817 25.14 -36.55 -6.71
N THR A 818 24.97 -35.23 -6.68
CA THR A 818 24.33 -34.46 -7.75
C THR A 818 25.21 -33.30 -8.19
N GLU A 819 24.98 -32.79 -9.40
CA GLU A 819 25.58 -31.51 -9.81
C GLU A 819 25.20 -30.39 -8.82
N SER A 820 26.19 -29.62 -8.38
CA SER A 820 25.97 -28.46 -7.51
C SER A 820 25.34 -27.32 -8.30
N LEU A 821 24.04 -27.11 -8.12
CA LEU A 821 23.35 -25.94 -8.67
C LEU A 821 23.52 -24.74 -7.73
N ASN A 822 23.91 -23.60 -8.29
CA ASN A 822 23.79 -22.32 -7.56
C ASN A 822 22.30 -21.88 -7.49
N GLU A 823 22.01 -20.78 -6.79
CA GLU A 823 20.62 -20.31 -6.61
C GLU A 823 19.94 -19.92 -7.92
N TRP A 824 20.71 -19.39 -8.88
CA TRP A 824 20.20 -19.06 -10.20
C TRP A 824 19.84 -20.32 -10.97
N GLN A 825 20.75 -21.28 -11.10
CA GLN A 825 20.49 -22.55 -11.77
C GLN A 825 19.35 -23.33 -11.11
N SER A 826 19.25 -23.26 -9.78
CA SER A 826 18.12 -23.84 -9.03
C SER A 826 16.80 -23.18 -9.43
N TRP A 827 16.78 -21.85 -9.57
CA TRP A 827 15.62 -21.10 -10.03
C TRP A 827 15.24 -21.44 -11.49
N GLN A 828 16.23 -21.52 -12.39
CA GLN A 828 15.99 -21.93 -13.77
C GLN A 828 15.40 -23.34 -13.86
N ALA A 829 15.88 -24.25 -13.01
CA ALA A 829 15.37 -25.62 -12.93
C ALA A 829 13.94 -25.71 -12.33
N LEU A 830 13.40 -24.62 -11.76
CA LEU A 830 11.99 -24.53 -11.34
C LEU A 830 11.07 -24.03 -12.46
N GLY A 831 11.58 -23.42 -13.53
CA GLY A 831 10.77 -23.01 -14.67
C GLY A 831 11.31 -21.82 -15.47
N ASP A 832 12.27 -21.06 -14.95
CA ASP A 832 12.81 -19.85 -15.59
C ASP A 832 13.93 -20.19 -16.60
N GLN A 833 13.54 -20.68 -17.78
CA GLN A 833 14.48 -21.31 -18.72
C GLN A 833 15.12 -20.33 -19.70
N HIS A 834 14.47 -19.20 -19.98
CA HIS A 834 14.84 -18.25 -21.04
C HIS A 834 15.25 -16.88 -20.51
N SER A 835 15.13 -16.61 -19.20
CA SER A 835 15.71 -15.39 -18.63
C SER A 835 17.23 -15.35 -18.74
N VAL A 836 17.76 -14.15 -18.88
CA VAL A 836 19.20 -13.89 -19.09
C VAL A 836 19.77 -13.02 -17.98
N ILE A 837 21.04 -13.25 -17.66
CA ILE A 837 21.83 -12.35 -16.81
C ILE A 837 22.70 -11.50 -17.70
N ALA A 838 22.41 -10.20 -17.81
CA ALA A 838 23.17 -9.27 -18.64
C ALA A 838 22.96 -7.82 -18.20
N ASP A 839 23.92 -6.95 -18.49
CA ASP A 839 23.75 -5.50 -18.27
C ASP A 839 22.60 -4.97 -19.16
N PRO A 840 21.56 -4.33 -18.59
CA PRO A 840 20.47 -3.75 -19.36
C PRO A 840 20.91 -2.56 -20.22
N LYS A 841 22.09 -1.97 -19.97
CA LYS A 841 22.61 -0.77 -20.65
C LYS A 841 21.68 0.42 -20.51
N PHE A 842 21.34 0.79 -19.28
CA PHE A 842 20.63 2.03 -18.99
C PHE A 842 21.45 3.24 -19.49
N LEU A 843 20.78 4.28 -19.99
CA LEU A 843 21.44 5.49 -20.50
C LEU A 843 22.13 6.28 -19.38
N ASP A 844 21.44 6.52 -18.25
CA ASP A 844 22.01 7.23 -17.09
C ASP A 844 21.22 6.90 -15.81
N ALA A 845 21.37 5.67 -15.30
CA ALA A 845 20.63 5.19 -14.13
C ALA A 845 20.91 5.98 -12.84
N ASP A 846 22.06 6.65 -12.73
CA ASP A 846 22.40 7.49 -11.57
C ASP A 846 21.63 8.83 -11.59
N LYS A 847 21.00 9.18 -12.73
CA LYS A 847 20.07 10.31 -12.88
C LYS A 847 18.63 9.87 -13.15
N ASP A 848 18.27 8.64 -12.77
CA ASP A 848 16.95 8.05 -12.99
C ASP A 848 16.54 7.92 -14.48
N ASP A 849 17.51 7.93 -15.40
CA ASP A 849 17.27 7.65 -16.81
C ASP A 849 17.46 6.17 -17.11
N TYR A 850 16.38 5.41 -16.93
CA TYR A 850 16.32 3.97 -17.18
C TYR A 850 15.97 3.60 -18.62
N ARG A 851 15.99 4.55 -19.55
CA ARG A 851 15.92 4.21 -20.98
C ARG A 851 17.12 3.34 -21.35
N LEU A 852 16.96 2.50 -22.36
CA LEU A 852 17.97 1.53 -22.77
C LEU A 852 18.74 2.01 -23.99
N ALA A 853 20.03 1.69 -24.04
CA ALA A 853 20.84 1.81 -25.25
C ALA A 853 20.28 0.93 -26.38
N THR A 854 20.55 1.31 -27.64
CA THR A 854 20.05 0.60 -28.83
C THR A 854 20.54 -0.84 -28.94
N ASP A 855 21.64 -1.17 -28.27
CA ASP A 855 22.27 -2.50 -28.25
C ASP A 855 22.05 -3.23 -26.91
N SER A 856 21.02 -2.84 -26.14
CA SER A 856 20.60 -3.54 -24.93
C SER A 856 20.15 -4.97 -25.24
N PRO A 857 20.55 -5.97 -24.41
CA PRO A 857 20.09 -7.35 -24.57
C PRO A 857 18.58 -7.53 -24.30
N ALA A 858 17.93 -6.59 -23.60
CA ALA A 858 16.49 -6.65 -23.34
C ALA A 858 15.66 -6.67 -24.63
N TRP A 859 16.15 -6.03 -25.69
CA TRP A 859 15.46 -6.00 -26.99
C TRP A 859 15.29 -7.40 -27.61
N ALA A 860 16.27 -8.29 -27.39
CA ALA A 860 16.22 -9.66 -27.89
C ALA A 860 15.15 -10.51 -27.18
N LEU A 861 14.83 -10.19 -25.92
CA LEU A 861 13.73 -10.80 -25.17
C LEU A 861 12.34 -10.25 -25.58
N GLY A 862 12.31 -9.25 -26.46
CA GLY A 862 11.07 -8.62 -26.90
C GLY A 862 10.60 -7.46 -26.02
N PHE A 863 11.45 -6.94 -25.11
CA PHE A 863 11.18 -5.72 -24.35
C PHE A 863 10.79 -4.57 -25.30
N LYS A 864 9.90 -3.69 -24.85
CA LYS A 864 9.37 -2.55 -25.59
C LYS A 864 9.75 -1.25 -24.89
N PRO A 865 10.12 -0.20 -25.65
CA PRO A 865 10.42 1.10 -25.05
C PRO A 865 9.28 1.60 -24.17
N ILE A 866 9.62 2.05 -22.95
CA ILE A 866 8.69 2.70 -22.04
C ILE A 866 8.64 4.20 -22.41
N PRO A 867 7.45 4.81 -22.57
CA PRO A 867 7.29 6.22 -22.95
C PRO A 867 7.52 7.16 -21.75
N VAL A 868 8.77 7.26 -21.30
CA VAL A 868 9.15 8.03 -20.10
C VAL A 868 8.81 9.51 -20.20
N GLU A 869 8.80 10.07 -21.41
CA GLU A 869 8.48 11.47 -21.67
C GLU A 869 7.01 11.83 -21.38
N LYS A 870 6.15 10.83 -21.19
CA LYS A 870 4.74 11.02 -20.85
C LYS A 870 4.48 10.88 -19.36
N MET A 871 5.44 10.41 -18.58
CA MET A 871 5.25 10.16 -17.15
C MET A 871 5.21 11.48 -16.37
N GLY A 872 4.16 11.64 -15.56
CA GLY A 872 3.92 12.82 -14.75
C GLY A 872 3.17 13.94 -15.49
N PRO A 873 3.08 15.12 -14.86
CA PRO A 873 2.29 16.23 -15.37
C PRO A 873 2.89 16.90 -16.61
N TYR A 874 2.03 17.48 -17.45
CA TYR A 874 2.38 18.16 -18.69
C TYR A 874 1.81 19.59 -18.77
N ALA A 875 2.43 20.43 -19.61
CA ALA A 875 1.99 21.80 -19.83
C ALA A 875 0.58 21.82 -20.46
N SER A 876 -0.36 22.53 -19.82
CA SER A 876 -1.72 22.69 -20.34
C SER A 876 -2.38 23.95 -19.79
N PRO A 877 -3.25 24.64 -20.56
CA PRO A 877 -4.07 25.74 -20.05
C PRO A 877 -5.10 25.30 -19.01
N ASP A 878 -5.32 23.99 -18.85
CA ASP A 878 -6.21 23.40 -17.85
C ASP A 878 -5.50 23.13 -16.51
N ARG A 879 -4.28 23.65 -16.32
CA ARG A 879 -3.54 23.57 -15.07
C ARG A 879 -3.65 24.81 -14.19
N ALA A 880 -3.67 24.57 -12.88
CA ALA A 880 -3.59 25.62 -11.86
C ALA A 880 -2.22 26.32 -11.88
N THR A 881 -1.15 25.55 -12.05
CA THR A 881 0.24 26.05 -12.12
C THR A 881 1.06 25.32 -13.17
N TRP A 882 2.00 26.04 -13.81
CA TRP A 882 3.02 25.48 -14.70
C TRP A 882 4.23 26.44 -14.85
N PRO A 883 5.49 25.95 -14.85
CA PRO A 883 5.88 24.61 -14.41
C PRO A 883 5.48 24.37 -12.96
N ILE A 884 5.38 23.10 -12.53
CA ILE A 884 5.20 22.80 -11.11
C ILE A 884 6.43 23.31 -10.38
N VAL A 885 6.21 24.17 -9.41
CA VAL A 885 7.19 24.46 -8.37
C VAL A 885 6.76 23.66 -7.17
N GLU A 886 7.60 22.72 -6.75
CA GLU A 886 7.26 21.84 -5.64
C GLU A 886 7.13 22.63 -4.34
N ALA A 887 6.18 22.22 -3.50
CA ALA A 887 5.93 22.89 -2.24
C ALA A 887 7.14 22.81 -1.31
N GLU A 888 7.36 23.87 -0.53
CA GLU A 888 8.34 23.87 0.54
C GLU A 888 8.14 22.67 1.47
N GLY A 889 9.22 21.93 1.73
CA GLY A 889 9.18 20.69 2.51
C GLY A 889 9.00 19.41 1.68
N ALA A 890 8.73 19.49 0.38
CA ALA A 890 8.83 18.34 -0.53
C ALA A 890 10.25 17.78 -0.51
N ARG A 891 10.43 16.58 0.05
CA ARG A 891 11.77 16.04 0.30
C ARG A 891 12.23 15.22 -0.90
N GLU A 892 13.26 15.65 -1.63
CA GLU A 892 13.95 14.73 -2.57
C GLU A 892 14.70 13.62 -1.82
N HIS A 893 15.09 13.87 -0.56
CA HIS A 893 15.80 12.96 0.32
C HIS A 893 15.19 13.00 1.73
N PRO A 894 14.10 12.29 2.00
CA PRO A 894 13.59 12.16 3.37
C PRO A 894 14.67 11.52 4.24
N ASP A 895 14.93 12.14 5.39
CA ASP A 895 16.01 11.80 6.31
C ASP A 895 16.06 10.31 6.66
N SER A 896 16.87 9.55 5.91
CA SER A 896 17.48 8.26 6.23
C SER A 896 18.11 7.64 4.97
N ARG A 897 19.34 8.04 4.66
CA ARG A 897 20.34 7.13 4.08
C ARG A 897 21.28 6.67 5.18
#